data_AF-A0A0W0FLE1-F1
#
_entry.id   AF-A0A0W0FLE1-F1
#
_cell.length_a   1.000
_cell.length_b   1.000
_cell.length_c   1.000
_cell.angle_alpha   90.00
_cell.angle_beta   90.00
_cell.angle_gamma   90.00
#
_symmetry.space_group_name_H-M   'P 1'
#
loop_
_entity.id
_entity.type
_entity.pdbx_description
1 polymer ?
#
loop_
_entity_poly.entity_id
_entity_poly.type
_entity_poly.pdbx_seq_one_letter_code
_entity_poly.pdbx_strand_id
1 'polypeptide(L)'
;MSSAFERQIRPVYDALDTGSNKSAIVACNKLLKKYPKNGLVKALKALALVRSQKVEESLILCDEVLASKPTDDSTLTAMMHVLRGLGRHNDMVTMFEEAYKQQPGNEELGAQTFFAQVRASHWKSAQQIATKMYKQFQEEKYLYWSIAGTVLQANDPTTNSNMKTLLYKLAHRLVTSSPRPSALHPERFYLHLKILRELELFDEAAQLFDSDAGRLYCATNLSCNELRRDIMKDRGLLKKEGERAEGLIRDKNDRNWLEFLSVLDATFSYDDASKEDRLKHVSTSRDLFTAISEADGRKERAGFLALLELEYRSRSHNLSSDSSTMFHLMCKYFEMFGDKTCCYEDMKPYLMLSPEDVSKWTDFLESIPSAFSHVNELQRYINAQKLIRFNLQTADLTIDAETSRAQLYIKKYLEGLPLGSDFPSTELQPADDLAILAASVLVNIWKLTGKEQYLFDAAIILEYGLTKSKQSFQMRLMLIRVYRLMGAPMAALEHYRLLRVKQIQNDTLSHFVLSRASMFSLAATGDLTFSTECIEASQIYLTNSQETGDYVIRAFTAEKYSQIPEFIAFEDRLDNSLQRDIVKMEHLRMRLTHEPISSDVVDMELIELKFIFDRQHHDNRDFAILVDYQPEVAGSFNEQTLLLGKSEGQGWLSSLLKLYIRAFTQASDLDDTVEEKLLVGDRPKQLPELDKQTPLKDRVKSRAEAELAELTRHELALVQFADALSDWLEPYHDYARPPPAVVLAEAARLTEKKTGFPLKGVEIPPQNGNSHKKDEEPPTVVDPPEAIVQFFEDMQARFNTVKESGSLSEILHVATVVQEAFLLFVVATTRFKAQSVVKINKLGGLVGKFKPIKAASLSVAKNIASELVALGGEAGNQESRKAMMDSSTISSDEIDHDFALNVAKKITDSRKKVSEGVGKGLAKLCSTYDS
;
A
#
# COMPACT_ATOMS: atom_id res chain seq x y z
N MET A 1 22.58 32.18 -25.41
CA MET A 1 23.21 31.23 -26.35
C MET A 1 23.06 31.75 -27.78
N SER A 2 23.84 31.26 -28.76
CA SER A 2 23.64 31.67 -30.16
C SER A 2 22.43 30.94 -30.77
N SER A 3 21.64 31.61 -31.63
CA SER A 3 20.45 31.00 -32.27
C SER A 3 20.78 29.72 -33.08
N ALA A 4 22.03 29.59 -33.53
CA ALA A 4 22.54 28.40 -34.20
C ALA A 4 22.68 27.20 -33.24
N PHE A 5 23.05 27.43 -31.97
CA PHE A 5 23.16 26.36 -30.98
C PHE A 5 21.79 25.86 -30.52
N GLU A 6 20.82 26.75 -30.33
CA GLU A 6 19.43 26.40 -29.99
C GLU A 6 18.77 25.49 -31.03
N ARG A 7 19.02 25.74 -32.33
CA ARG A 7 18.56 24.84 -33.41
C ARG A 7 19.26 23.47 -33.38
N GLN A 8 20.52 23.42 -32.94
CA GLN A 8 21.31 22.20 -32.90
C GLN A 8 20.98 21.31 -31.70
N ILE A 9 20.52 21.89 -30.58
CA ILE A 9 20.17 21.15 -29.37
C ILE A 9 18.73 20.63 -29.38
N ARG A 10 17.82 21.24 -30.15
CA ARG A 10 16.41 20.83 -30.27
C ARG A 10 16.19 19.32 -30.51
N PRO A 11 16.95 18.64 -31.39
CA PRO A 11 16.81 17.19 -31.56
C PRO A 11 17.11 16.36 -30.30
N VAL A 12 17.91 16.89 -29.37
CA VAL A 12 18.15 16.25 -28.06
C VAL A 12 16.89 16.34 -27.21
N TYR A 13 16.25 17.52 -27.14
CA TYR A 13 15.00 17.71 -26.40
C TYR A 13 13.88 16.85 -26.98
N ASP A 14 13.65 16.91 -28.29
CA ASP A 14 12.62 16.10 -28.96
C ASP A 14 12.81 14.59 -28.70
N ALA A 15 14.06 14.11 -28.67
CA ALA A 15 14.38 12.71 -28.37
C ALA A 15 14.16 12.35 -26.89
N LEU A 16 14.43 13.26 -25.95
CA LEU A 16 14.17 13.05 -24.52
C LEU A 16 12.66 13.08 -24.21
N ASP A 17 11.91 13.98 -24.85
CA ASP A 17 10.46 14.15 -24.66
C ASP A 17 9.67 12.97 -25.22
N THR A 18 10.17 12.35 -26.29
CA THR A 18 9.59 11.12 -26.89
C THR A 18 10.10 9.83 -26.23
N GLY A 19 10.89 9.93 -25.16
CA GLY A 19 11.47 8.76 -24.47
C GLY A 19 12.54 8.00 -25.27
N SER A 20 12.97 8.53 -26.43
CA SER A 20 13.98 7.94 -27.31
C SER A 20 15.40 8.17 -26.79
N ASN A 21 15.73 7.62 -25.62
CA ASN A 21 17.00 7.88 -24.92
C ASN A 21 18.25 7.53 -25.75
N LYS A 22 18.20 6.46 -26.57
CA LYS A 22 19.30 6.09 -27.47
C LYS A 22 19.58 7.19 -28.50
N SER A 23 18.53 7.75 -29.10
CA SER A 23 18.62 8.84 -30.06
C SER A 23 19.16 10.12 -29.40
N ALA A 24 18.70 10.41 -28.18
CA ALA A 24 19.22 11.53 -27.38
C ALA A 24 20.74 11.39 -27.12
N ILE A 25 21.21 10.21 -26.72
CA ILE A 25 22.64 9.94 -26.51
C ILE A 25 23.45 10.17 -27.79
N VAL A 26 22.97 9.69 -28.94
CA VAL A 26 23.65 9.89 -30.24
C VAL A 26 23.72 11.36 -30.62
N ALA A 27 22.62 12.10 -30.45
CA ALA A 27 22.57 13.54 -30.71
C ALA A 27 23.53 14.32 -29.79
N CYS A 28 23.54 14.02 -28.49
CA CYS A 28 24.49 14.60 -27.55
C CYS A 28 25.94 14.31 -27.93
N ASN A 29 26.28 13.08 -28.32
CA ASN A 29 27.63 12.72 -28.75
C ASN A 29 28.09 13.56 -29.96
N LYS A 30 27.19 13.83 -30.92
CA LYS A 30 27.49 14.69 -32.08
C LYS A 30 27.75 16.15 -31.67
N LEU A 31 26.99 16.66 -30.70
CA LEU A 31 27.18 18.03 -30.18
C LEU A 31 28.44 18.16 -29.34
N LEU A 32 28.76 17.18 -28.49
CA LEU A 32 29.97 17.18 -27.67
C LEU A 32 31.26 17.13 -28.49
N LYS A 33 31.24 16.58 -29.71
CA LYS A 33 32.37 16.70 -30.66
C LYS A 33 32.66 18.15 -31.04
N LYS A 34 31.63 19.01 -31.12
CA LYS A 34 31.77 20.43 -31.48
C LYS A 34 31.92 21.34 -30.26
N TYR A 35 31.26 20.99 -29.15
CA TYR A 35 31.21 21.76 -27.92
C TYR A 35 31.58 20.88 -26.70
N PRO A 36 32.83 20.42 -26.57
CA PRO A 36 33.23 19.39 -25.60
C PRO A 36 33.10 19.82 -24.13
N LYS A 37 33.11 21.13 -23.85
CA LYS A 37 33.00 21.70 -22.49
C LYS A 37 31.59 22.21 -22.14
N ASN A 38 30.58 21.98 -23.00
CA ASN A 38 29.24 22.49 -22.75
C ASN A 38 28.52 21.66 -21.66
N GLY A 39 28.27 22.29 -20.51
CA GLY A 39 27.64 21.65 -19.35
C GLY A 39 26.24 21.11 -19.64
N LEU A 40 25.38 21.90 -20.29
CA LEU A 40 24.02 21.51 -20.66
C LEU A 40 23.98 20.23 -21.51
N VAL A 41 24.80 20.12 -22.55
CA VAL A 41 24.81 18.90 -23.40
C VAL A 41 25.29 17.67 -22.63
N LYS A 42 26.26 17.84 -21.71
CA LYS A 42 26.70 16.76 -20.82
C LYS A 42 25.59 16.33 -19.87
N ALA A 43 24.88 17.28 -19.25
CA ALA A 43 23.75 17.02 -18.36
C ALA A 43 22.61 16.29 -19.10
N LEU A 44 22.23 16.72 -20.31
CA LEU A 44 21.21 16.05 -21.11
C LEU A 44 21.64 14.62 -21.54
N LYS A 45 22.92 14.41 -21.82
CA LYS A 45 23.47 13.07 -22.07
C LYS A 45 23.39 12.20 -20.82
N ALA A 46 23.77 12.73 -19.66
CA ALA A 46 23.65 12.04 -18.37
C ALA A 46 22.20 11.64 -18.09
N LEU A 47 21.23 12.55 -18.34
CA LEU A 47 19.81 12.26 -18.16
C LEU A 47 19.33 11.10 -19.04
N ALA A 48 19.73 11.10 -20.32
CA ALA A 48 19.39 10.00 -21.23
C ALA A 48 20.03 8.66 -20.79
N LEU A 49 21.22 8.69 -20.19
CA LEU A 49 21.90 7.51 -19.65
C LEU A 49 21.20 6.96 -18.40
N VAL A 50 20.78 7.84 -17.46
CA VAL A 50 19.96 7.47 -16.29
C VAL A 50 18.67 6.77 -16.73
N ARG A 51 17.93 7.38 -17.67
CA ARG A 51 16.70 6.80 -18.24
C ARG A 51 16.94 5.52 -19.03
N SER A 52 18.18 5.22 -19.40
CA SER A 52 18.60 3.97 -20.07
C SER A 52 19.22 2.94 -19.11
N GLN A 53 19.14 3.17 -17.79
CA GLN A 53 19.77 2.33 -16.74
C GLN A 53 21.30 2.19 -16.88
N LYS A 54 21.95 3.16 -17.51
CA LYS A 54 23.42 3.23 -17.66
C LYS A 54 24.01 4.15 -16.59
N VAL A 55 23.83 3.77 -15.33
CA VAL A 55 24.15 4.61 -14.15
C VAL A 55 25.63 4.99 -14.11
N GLU A 56 26.55 4.04 -14.30
CA GLU A 56 28.00 4.28 -14.26
C GLU A 56 28.47 5.32 -15.29
N GLU A 57 28.02 5.21 -16.56
CA GLU A 57 28.35 6.19 -17.61
C GLU A 57 27.77 7.58 -17.28
N SER A 58 26.60 7.63 -16.62
CA SER A 58 25.96 8.88 -16.21
C SER A 58 26.73 9.58 -15.09
N LEU A 59 27.21 8.82 -14.10
CA LEU A 59 27.91 9.38 -12.92
C LEU A 59 29.15 10.18 -13.32
N ILE A 60 29.91 9.72 -14.31
CA ILE A 60 31.09 10.43 -14.82
C ILE A 60 30.71 11.81 -15.35
N LEU A 61 29.69 11.89 -16.21
CA LEU A 61 29.23 13.15 -16.78
C LEU A 61 28.60 14.06 -15.72
N CYS A 62 27.84 13.49 -14.80
CA CYS A 62 27.21 14.18 -13.68
C CYS A 62 28.28 14.91 -12.84
N ASP A 63 29.30 14.17 -12.42
CA ASP A 63 30.41 14.69 -11.62
C ASP A 63 31.24 15.76 -12.33
N GLU A 64 31.49 15.58 -13.64
CA GLU A 64 32.17 16.59 -14.45
C GLU A 64 31.41 17.91 -14.50
N VAL A 65 30.07 17.85 -14.61
CA VAL A 65 29.22 19.05 -14.63
C VAL A 65 29.19 19.70 -13.25
N LEU A 66 29.00 18.92 -12.17
CA LEU A 66 29.02 19.44 -10.80
C LEU A 66 30.35 20.16 -10.47
N ALA A 67 31.48 19.59 -10.89
CA ALA A 67 32.80 20.19 -10.68
C ALA A 67 32.97 21.57 -11.37
N SER A 68 32.20 21.83 -12.44
CA SER A 68 32.22 23.12 -13.12
C SER A 68 31.44 24.23 -12.40
N LYS A 69 30.69 23.89 -11.33
CA LYS A 69 29.85 24.80 -10.54
C LYS A 69 28.93 25.66 -11.42
N PRO A 70 28.00 25.03 -12.17
CA PRO A 70 27.15 25.73 -13.14
C PRO A 70 26.28 26.78 -12.45
N THR A 71 26.06 27.90 -13.15
CA THR A 71 25.15 28.97 -12.69
C THR A 71 24.03 29.27 -13.69
N ASP A 72 24.06 28.65 -14.87
CA ASP A 72 23.01 28.84 -15.88
C ASP A 72 21.82 27.91 -15.61
N ASP A 73 20.61 28.47 -15.70
CA ASP A 73 19.36 27.77 -15.40
C ASP A 73 19.18 26.48 -16.22
N SER A 74 19.51 26.51 -17.51
CA SER A 74 19.34 25.35 -18.38
C SER A 74 20.16 24.13 -17.93
N THR A 75 21.42 24.34 -17.52
CA THR A 75 22.28 23.26 -17.01
C THR A 75 21.84 22.81 -15.63
N LEU A 76 21.47 23.74 -14.74
CA LEU A 76 20.99 23.44 -13.40
C LEU A 76 19.72 22.59 -13.43
N THR A 77 18.74 22.96 -14.26
CA THR A 77 17.48 22.22 -14.43
C THR A 77 17.73 20.82 -15.01
N ALA A 78 18.58 20.70 -16.03
CA ALA A 78 18.94 19.38 -16.58
C ALA A 78 19.62 18.50 -15.52
N MET A 79 20.55 19.06 -14.74
CA MET A 79 21.24 18.35 -13.66
C MET A 79 20.32 17.99 -12.49
N MET A 80 19.33 18.81 -12.16
CA MET A 80 18.31 18.50 -11.17
C MET A 80 17.60 17.18 -11.51
N HIS A 81 17.21 16.98 -12.77
CA HIS A 81 16.59 15.73 -13.21
C HIS A 81 17.56 14.54 -13.17
N VAL A 82 18.85 14.75 -13.49
CA VAL A 82 19.89 13.71 -13.40
C VAL A 82 20.08 13.28 -11.95
N LEU A 83 20.27 14.24 -11.04
CA LEU A 83 20.54 14.00 -9.63
C LEU A 83 19.35 13.34 -8.94
N ARG A 84 18.12 13.75 -9.28
CA ARG A 84 16.89 13.09 -8.83
C ARG A 84 16.84 11.63 -9.28
N GLY A 85 17.11 11.35 -10.55
CA GLY A 85 17.11 9.98 -11.08
C GLY A 85 18.26 9.10 -10.55
N LEU A 86 19.30 9.70 -9.95
CA LEU A 86 20.40 9.02 -9.28
C LEU A 86 20.23 8.95 -7.75
N GLY A 87 19.16 9.54 -7.19
CA GLY A 87 18.97 9.66 -5.74
C GLY A 87 19.98 10.57 -5.02
N ARG A 88 20.73 11.42 -5.74
CA ARG A 88 21.77 12.32 -5.18
C ARG A 88 21.19 13.70 -4.83
N HIS A 89 20.23 13.73 -3.91
CA HIS A 89 19.52 14.93 -3.49
C HIS A 89 20.43 15.95 -2.78
N ASN A 90 21.40 15.51 -1.98
CA ASN A 90 22.37 16.37 -1.31
C ASN A 90 23.26 17.14 -2.29
N ASP A 91 23.67 16.48 -3.38
CA ASP A 91 24.44 17.14 -4.44
C ASP A 91 23.59 18.16 -5.20
N MET A 92 22.29 17.87 -5.41
CA MET A 92 21.34 18.82 -5.99
C MET A 92 21.20 20.07 -5.12
N VAL A 93 21.05 19.90 -3.81
CA VAL A 93 21.02 21.01 -2.85
C VAL A 93 22.30 21.84 -2.93
N THR A 94 23.46 21.17 -2.84
CA THR A 94 24.77 21.83 -2.88
C THR A 94 24.99 22.61 -4.18
N MET A 95 24.55 22.05 -5.32
CA MET A 95 24.64 22.68 -6.63
C MET A 95 23.89 24.02 -6.67
N PHE A 96 22.64 24.06 -6.20
CA PHE A 96 21.85 25.30 -6.17
C PHE A 96 22.39 26.31 -5.15
N GLU A 97 22.82 25.86 -3.97
CA GLU A 97 23.42 26.73 -2.96
C GLU A 97 24.67 27.45 -3.48
N GLU A 98 25.57 26.74 -4.16
CA GLU A 98 26.79 27.34 -4.72
C GLU A 98 26.45 28.31 -5.86
N ALA A 99 25.44 28.00 -6.70
CA ALA A 99 24.97 28.90 -7.75
C ALA A 99 24.40 30.20 -7.16
N TYR A 100 23.53 30.11 -6.14
CA TYR A 100 22.95 31.28 -5.47
C TYR A 100 24.00 32.07 -4.68
N LYS A 101 25.01 31.41 -4.10
CA LYS A 101 26.14 32.08 -3.44
C LYS A 101 26.97 32.92 -4.42
N GLN A 102 27.16 32.44 -5.65
CA GLN A 102 27.86 33.19 -6.70
C GLN A 102 27.03 34.37 -7.23
N GLN A 103 25.69 34.25 -7.24
CA GLN A 103 24.78 35.30 -7.69
C GLN A 103 23.69 35.61 -6.64
N PRO A 104 24.03 36.23 -5.49
CA PRO A 104 23.05 36.46 -4.43
C PRO A 104 21.90 37.36 -4.86
N GLY A 105 22.10 38.24 -5.84
CA GLY A 105 21.08 39.13 -6.41
C GLY A 105 20.01 38.45 -7.25
N ASN A 106 20.16 37.16 -7.57
CA ASN A 106 19.26 36.44 -8.47
C ASN A 106 18.12 35.78 -7.66
N GLU A 107 16.92 36.35 -7.74
CA GLU A 107 15.72 35.88 -7.05
C GLU A 107 15.33 34.45 -7.44
N GLU A 108 15.47 34.11 -8.73
CA GLU A 108 15.13 32.78 -9.26
C GLU A 108 16.06 31.71 -8.70
N LEU A 109 17.38 31.96 -8.65
CA LEU A 109 18.33 31.04 -8.00
C LEU A 109 18.06 30.90 -6.50
N GLY A 110 17.65 31.98 -5.83
CA GLY A 110 17.21 31.93 -4.44
C GLY A 110 15.99 31.00 -4.25
N ALA A 111 14.99 31.13 -5.13
CA ALA A 111 13.80 30.30 -5.12
C ALA A 111 14.13 28.83 -5.42
N GLN A 112 14.95 28.54 -6.43
CA GLN A 112 15.39 27.17 -6.74
C GLN A 112 16.19 26.54 -5.60
N THR A 113 17.03 27.32 -4.90
CA THR A 113 17.74 26.86 -3.71
C THR A 113 16.78 26.51 -2.58
N PHE A 114 15.77 27.36 -2.33
CA PHE A 114 14.72 27.06 -1.37
C PHE A 114 13.96 25.77 -1.74
N PHE A 115 13.57 25.61 -3.01
CA PHE A 115 12.87 24.43 -3.49
C PHE A 115 13.71 23.15 -3.42
N ALA A 116 15.01 23.22 -3.68
CA ALA A 116 15.91 22.08 -3.50
C ALA A 116 15.96 21.64 -2.03
N GLN A 117 16.01 22.59 -1.09
CA GLN A 117 15.96 22.28 0.35
C GLN A 117 14.61 21.70 0.78
N VAL A 118 13.50 22.18 0.20
CA VAL A 118 12.15 21.64 0.44
C VAL A 118 12.03 20.19 -0.05
N ARG A 119 12.49 19.86 -1.27
CA ARG A 119 12.50 18.48 -1.79
C ARG A 119 13.34 17.53 -0.97
N ALA A 120 14.44 18.02 -0.39
CA ALA A 120 15.28 17.25 0.51
C ALA A 120 14.75 17.22 1.97
N SER A 121 13.58 17.82 2.23
CA SER A 121 13.00 17.99 3.57
C SER A 121 13.99 18.57 4.59
N HIS A 122 14.83 19.52 4.16
CA HIS A 122 15.81 20.23 4.97
C HIS A 122 15.20 21.54 5.49
N TRP A 123 14.19 21.43 6.35
CA TRP A 123 13.33 22.55 6.75
C TRP A 123 14.07 23.71 7.40
N LYS A 124 15.10 23.43 8.21
CA LYS A 124 15.96 24.47 8.82
C LYS A 124 16.67 25.30 7.75
N SER A 125 17.26 24.64 6.75
CA SER A 125 17.97 25.33 5.67
C SER A 125 16.99 26.09 4.78
N ALA A 126 15.84 25.50 4.46
CA ALA A 126 14.77 26.17 3.74
C ALA A 126 14.29 27.45 4.47
N GLN A 127 14.08 27.38 5.78
CA GLN A 127 13.72 28.51 6.64
C GLN A 127 14.78 29.63 6.59
N GLN A 128 16.07 29.28 6.63
CA GLN A 128 17.17 30.25 6.55
C GLN A 128 17.27 30.93 5.18
N ILE A 129 17.10 30.17 4.10
CA ILE A 129 17.09 30.70 2.73
C ILE A 129 15.91 31.67 2.55
N ALA A 130 14.70 31.27 2.95
CA ALA A 130 13.51 32.13 2.87
C ALA A 130 13.68 33.42 3.69
N THR A 131 14.28 33.33 4.89
CA THR A 131 14.61 34.52 5.70
C THR A 131 15.57 35.45 4.97
N LYS A 132 16.61 34.91 4.33
CA LYS A 132 17.58 35.69 3.55
C LYS A 132 16.90 36.37 2.35
N MET A 133 16.05 35.63 1.63
CA MET A 133 15.28 36.16 0.50
C MET A 133 14.35 37.30 0.94
N TYR A 134 13.63 37.13 2.07
CA TYR A 134 12.78 38.21 2.59
C TYR A 134 13.58 39.47 2.93
N LYS A 135 14.73 39.33 3.60
CA LYS A 135 15.62 40.46 3.90
C LYS A 135 16.11 41.18 2.65
N GLN A 136 16.33 40.45 1.56
CA GLN A 136 16.93 40.98 0.35
C GLN A 136 15.90 41.59 -0.62
N PHE A 137 14.81 40.87 -0.88
CA PHE A 137 13.81 41.25 -1.88
C PHE A 137 12.58 41.93 -1.26
N GLN A 138 12.39 41.82 0.07
CA GLN A 138 11.29 42.45 0.82
C GLN A 138 9.89 42.04 0.37
N GLU A 139 9.75 40.90 -0.31
CA GLU A 139 8.44 40.35 -0.68
C GLU A 139 7.84 39.47 0.41
N GLU A 140 6.58 39.72 0.78
CA GLU A 140 5.88 39.02 1.85
C GLU A 140 5.80 37.50 1.64
N LYS A 141 5.74 37.02 0.40
CA LYS A 141 5.70 35.58 0.10
C LYS A 141 6.89 34.85 0.75
N TYR A 142 8.07 35.48 0.79
CA TYR A 142 9.27 34.91 1.42
C TYR A 142 9.23 34.91 2.95
N LEU A 143 8.55 35.89 3.57
CA LEU A 143 8.27 35.84 5.00
C LEU A 143 7.41 34.63 5.32
N TYR A 144 6.35 34.39 4.54
CA TYR A 144 5.48 33.24 4.76
C TYR A 144 6.13 31.90 4.41
N TRP A 145 7.02 31.84 3.42
CA TRP A 145 7.89 30.67 3.21
C TRP A 145 8.75 30.39 4.43
N SER A 146 9.30 31.43 5.07
CA SER A 146 10.05 31.27 6.32
C SER A 146 9.16 30.81 7.46
N ILE A 147 7.94 31.33 7.60
CA ILE A 147 6.99 30.91 8.65
C ILE A 147 6.62 29.45 8.46
N ALA A 148 6.20 29.07 7.25
CA ALA A 148 5.85 27.70 6.90
C ALA A 148 7.05 26.74 7.08
N GLY A 149 8.25 27.12 6.62
CA GLY A 149 9.47 26.35 6.88
C GLY A 149 9.79 26.19 8.37
N THR A 150 9.48 27.20 9.21
CA THR A 150 9.62 27.11 10.67
C THR A 150 8.62 26.12 11.27
N VAL A 151 7.36 26.15 10.83
CA VAL A 151 6.31 25.22 11.28
C VAL A 151 6.62 23.79 10.85
N LEU A 152 7.08 23.58 9.62
CA LEU A 152 7.50 22.27 9.12
C LEU A 152 8.71 21.74 9.89
N GLN A 153 9.69 22.60 10.18
CA GLN A 153 10.80 22.23 11.05
C GLN A 153 10.31 21.83 12.44
N ALA A 154 9.32 22.54 13.01
CA ALA A 154 8.76 22.20 14.32
C ALA A 154 8.04 20.84 14.33
N ASN A 155 7.45 20.44 13.21
CA ASN A 155 6.71 19.18 13.05
C ASN A 155 7.55 18.04 12.49
N ASP A 156 8.80 18.28 12.12
CA ASP A 156 9.70 17.23 11.64
C ASP A 156 9.96 16.19 12.76
N PRO A 157 9.84 14.88 12.48
CA PRO A 157 10.06 13.84 13.49
C PRO A 157 11.46 13.87 14.14
N THR A 158 12.46 14.46 13.47
CA THR A 158 13.83 14.58 13.99
C THR A 158 14.01 15.79 14.92
N THR A 159 13.02 16.67 15.03
CA THR A 159 13.08 17.86 15.88
C THR A 159 12.77 17.51 17.33
N ASN A 160 13.70 17.83 18.23
CA ASN A 160 13.53 17.67 19.68
C ASN A 160 12.30 18.45 20.20
N SER A 161 11.51 17.84 21.07
CA SER A 161 10.33 18.43 21.74
C SER A 161 10.59 19.82 22.34
N ASN A 162 11.76 20.05 22.96
CA ASN A 162 12.11 21.37 23.52
C ASN A 162 12.27 22.44 22.43
N MET A 163 12.74 22.05 21.24
CA MET A 163 12.89 22.94 20.09
C MET A 163 11.55 23.21 19.40
N LYS A 164 10.62 22.25 19.42
CA LYS A 164 9.28 22.41 18.81
C LYS A 164 8.58 23.67 19.30
N THR A 165 8.44 23.85 20.62
CA THR A 165 7.79 25.05 21.19
C THR A 165 8.54 26.35 20.85
N LEU A 166 9.88 26.33 20.84
CA LEU A 166 10.68 27.50 20.47
C LEU A 166 10.49 27.90 19.01
N LEU A 167 10.39 26.92 18.11
CA LEU A 167 10.13 27.16 16.69
C LEU A 167 8.73 27.71 16.47
N TYR A 168 7.71 27.21 17.16
CA TYR A 168 6.38 27.81 17.10
C TYR A 168 6.35 29.24 17.64
N LYS A 169 7.06 29.54 18.74
CA LYS A 169 7.22 30.92 19.25
C LYS A 169 7.92 31.83 18.23
N LEU A 170 8.90 31.30 17.49
CA LEU A 170 9.52 32.04 16.39
C LEU A 170 8.53 32.28 15.25
N ALA A 171 7.78 31.27 14.83
CA ALA A 171 6.76 31.40 13.79
C ALA A 171 5.68 32.42 14.16
N HIS A 172 5.22 32.43 15.42
CA HIS A 172 4.29 33.42 15.96
C HIS A 172 4.86 34.84 15.91
N ARG A 173 6.11 35.03 16.33
CA ARG A 173 6.79 36.33 16.20
C ARG A 173 6.88 36.80 14.75
N LEU A 174 7.19 35.89 13.83
CA LEU A 174 7.33 36.21 12.41
C LEU A 174 5.99 36.62 11.79
N VAL A 175 4.91 35.85 12.05
CA VAL A 175 3.58 36.17 11.49
C VAL A 175 3.00 37.46 12.07
N THR A 176 3.25 37.74 13.35
CA THR A 176 2.82 39.00 14.00
C THR A 176 3.64 40.21 13.56
N SER A 177 4.89 40.01 13.15
CA SER A 177 5.75 41.08 12.59
C SER A 177 5.46 41.40 11.11
N SER A 178 4.55 40.66 10.47
CA SER A 178 4.18 40.89 9.07
C SER A 178 3.65 42.31 8.84
N PRO A 179 4.06 43.02 7.77
CA PRO A 179 3.56 44.36 7.46
C PRO A 179 2.05 44.41 7.22
N ARG A 180 1.47 43.29 6.79
CA ARG A 180 0.05 43.12 6.52
C ARG A 180 -0.55 42.05 7.42
N PRO A 181 -1.77 42.27 7.95
CA PRO A 181 -2.46 41.27 8.76
C PRO A 181 -2.66 39.96 8.00
N SER A 182 -2.45 38.83 8.68
CA SER A 182 -2.69 37.49 8.13
C SER A 182 -4.13 37.28 7.67
N ALA A 183 -5.08 38.00 8.27
CA ALA A 183 -6.51 37.94 7.97
C ALA A 183 -6.87 38.49 6.57
N LEU A 184 -5.93 39.02 5.79
CA LEU A 184 -6.19 39.43 4.41
C LEU A 184 -6.12 38.28 3.40
N HIS A 185 -5.62 37.10 3.80
CA HIS A 185 -5.49 35.94 2.93
C HIS A 185 -5.84 34.64 3.69
N PRO A 186 -6.76 33.81 3.19
CA PRO A 186 -7.28 32.66 3.94
C PRO A 186 -6.20 31.65 4.33
N GLU A 187 -5.21 31.40 3.48
CA GLU A 187 -4.13 30.45 3.79
C GLU A 187 -3.13 31.00 4.82
N ARG A 188 -2.92 32.33 4.82
CA ARG A 188 -2.06 32.99 5.82
C ARG A 188 -2.78 33.04 7.17
N PHE A 189 -4.10 33.25 7.14
CA PHE A 189 -4.98 33.14 8.30
C PHE A 189 -4.97 31.73 8.88
N TYR A 190 -5.15 30.70 8.06
CA TYR A 190 -5.05 29.29 8.47
C TYR A 190 -3.71 28.98 9.14
N LEU A 191 -2.60 29.37 8.52
CA LEU A 191 -1.26 29.15 9.07
C LEU A 191 -1.08 29.85 10.42
N HIS A 192 -1.60 31.08 10.56
CA HIS A 192 -1.57 31.80 11.83
C HIS A 192 -2.37 31.07 12.91
N LEU A 193 -3.60 30.64 12.61
CA LEU A 193 -4.41 29.86 13.55
C LEU A 193 -3.73 28.56 13.98
N LYS A 194 -3.07 27.87 13.05
CA LYS A 194 -2.36 26.63 13.36
C LYS A 194 -1.23 26.88 14.36
N ILE A 195 -0.48 27.97 14.18
CA ILE A 195 0.56 28.41 15.12
C ILE A 195 -0.04 28.72 16.50
N LEU A 196 -1.17 29.45 16.55
CA LEU A 196 -1.82 29.81 17.82
C LEU A 196 -2.35 28.59 18.56
N ARG A 197 -2.94 27.62 17.85
CA ARG A 197 -3.39 26.34 18.43
C ARG A 197 -2.24 25.58 19.10
N GLU A 198 -1.12 25.42 18.40
CA GLU A 198 0.05 24.67 18.91
C GLU A 198 0.74 25.39 20.08
N LEU A 199 0.56 26.70 20.22
CA LEU A 199 1.03 27.48 21.37
C LEU A 199 -0.03 27.66 22.46
N GLU A 200 -1.22 27.10 22.28
CA GLU A 200 -2.38 27.26 23.18
C GLU A 200 -2.76 28.73 23.43
N LEU A 201 -2.47 29.62 22.47
CA LEU A 201 -2.81 31.05 22.52
C LEU A 201 -4.26 31.28 22.06
N PHE A 202 -5.20 30.65 22.76
CA PHE A 202 -6.59 30.59 22.32
C PHE A 202 -7.33 31.93 22.35
N ASP A 203 -6.92 32.86 23.21
CA ASP A 203 -7.50 34.21 23.25
C ASP A 203 -7.13 35.04 22.01
N GLU A 204 -5.90 34.92 21.53
CA GLU A 204 -5.48 35.54 20.26
C GLU A 204 -6.22 34.89 19.07
N ALA A 205 -6.39 33.56 19.10
CA ALA A 205 -7.14 32.86 18.06
C ALA A 205 -8.61 33.33 18.03
N ALA A 206 -9.23 33.52 19.21
CA ALA A 206 -10.59 34.07 19.32
C ALA A 206 -10.70 35.46 18.67
N GLN A 207 -9.76 36.37 18.94
CA GLN A 207 -9.73 37.69 18.31
C GLN A 207 -9.64 37.61 16.78
N LEU A 208 -8.88 36.66 16.25
CA LEU A 208 -8.80 36.44 14.80
C LEU A 208 -10.13 35.93 14.22
N PHE A 209 -10.79 34.98 14.87
CA PHE A 209 -12.12 34.49 14.44
C PHE A 209 -13.18 35.58 14.49
N ASP A 210 -13.12 36.45 15.49
CA ASP A 210 -14.09 37.53 15.71
C ASP A 210 -13.86 38.76 14.81
N SER A 211 -12.83 38.74 13.96
CA SER A 211 -12.68 39.70 12.88
C SER A 211 -13.68 39.43 11.74
N ASP A 212 -14.03 40.44 10.95
CA ASP A 212 -14.94 40.26 9.80
C ASP A 212 -14.39 39.25 8.79
N ALA A 213 -13.07 39.32 8.53
CA ALA A 213 -12.40 38.38 7.64
C ALA A 213 -12.34 36.96 8.23
N GLY A 214 -12.08 36.83 9.54
CA GLY A 214 -12.07 35.53 10.22
C GLY A 214 -13.44 34.84 10.18
N ARG A 215 -14.51 35.59 10.48
CA ARG A 215 -15.90 35.09 10.34
C ARG A 215 -16.21 34.62 8.92
N LEU A 216 -15.79 35.40 7.91
CA LEU A 216 -15.99 35.05 6.52
C LEU A 216 -15.23 33.76 6.15
N TYR A 217 -13.94 33.68 6.46
CA TYR A 217 -13.12 32.53 6.08
C TYR A 217 -13.55 31.24 6.79
N CYS A 218 -13.88 31.29 8.08
CA CYS A 218 -14.43 30.11 8.76
C CYS A 218 -15.83 29.72 8.24
N ALA A 219 -16.54 30.60 7.52
CA ALA A 219 -17.80 30.26 6.88
C ALA A 219 -17.62 29.73 5.44
N THR A 220 -16.58 30.16 4.72
CA THR A 220 -16.39 29.84 3.29
C THR A 220 -15.22 28.91 2.98
N ASN A 221 -14.35 28.61 3.94
CA ASN A 221 -13.18 27.73 3.78
C ASN A 221 -13.22 26.59 4.80
N LEU A 222 -13.24 25.35 4.30
CA LEU A 222 -13.43 24.15 5.11
C LEU A 222 -12.30 23.94 6.12
N SER A 223 -11.03 24.07 5.69
CA SER A 223 -9.86 23.90 6.55
C SER A 223 -9.81 24.94 7.69
N CYS A 224 -10.25 26.17 7.41
CA CYS A 224 -10.37 27.21 8.43
C CYS A 224 -11.49 26.90 9.43
N ASN A 225 -12.63 26.37 8.97
CA ASN A 225 -13.73 26.01 9.85
C ASN A 225 -13.42 24.79 10.72
N GLU A 226 -12.77 23.78 10.15
CA GLU A 226 -12.29 22.60 10.85
C GLU A 226 -11.30 22.98 11.96
N LEU A 227 -10.26 23.74 11.62
CA LEU A 227 -9.28 24.21 12.60
C LEU A 227 -9.91 25.09 13.70
N ARG A 228 -10.94 25.87 13.37
CA ARG A 228 -11.71 26.64 14.36
C ARG A 228 -12.46 25.71 15.32
N ARG A 229 -13.17 24.69 14.83
CA ARG A 229 -13.86 23.70 15.69
C ARG A 229 -12.88 23.00 16.61
N ASP A 230 -11.75 22.57 16.08
CA ASP A 230 -10.67 21.97 16.84
C ASP A 230 -10.18 22.89 17.97
N ILE A 231 -9.95 24.17 17.68
CA ILE A 231 -9.57 25.15 18.70
C ILE A 231 -10.65 25.33 19.77
N MET A 232 -11.94 25.33 19.40
CA MET A 232 -13.03 25.41 20.38
C MET A 232 -13.08 24.18 21.28
N LYS A 233 -12.83 22.99 20.73
CA LYS A 233 -12.72 21.74 21.47
C LYS A 233 -11.52 21.75 22.42
N ASP A 234 -10.33 22.12 21.94
CA ASP A 234 -9.09 22.18 22.74
C ASP A 234 -9.21 23.20 23.89
N ARG A 235 -9.97 24.29 23.69
CA ARG A 235 -10.28 25.29 24.73
C ARG A 235 -11.38 24.84 25.72
N GLY A 236 -12.04 23.71 25.49
CA GLY A 236 -13.17 23.25 26.31
C GLY A 236 -14.45 24.08 26.12
N LEU A 237 -14.61 24.79 25.00
CA LEU A 237 -15.77 25.63 24.69
C LEU A 237 -16.85 24.92 23.87
N LEU A 238 -17.01 23.61 24.03
CA LEU A 238 -17.99 22.80 23.29
C LEU A 238 -19.41 23.35 23.42
N LYS A 239 -19.79 23.92 24.57
CA LYS A 239 -21.12 24.49 24.81
C LYS A 239 -21.42 25.68 23.88
N LYS A 240 -20.48 26.62 23.78
CA LYS A 240 -20.60 27.78 22.87
C LYS A 240 -20.62 27.34 21.42
N GLU A 241 -19.86 26.30 21.10
CA GLU A 241 -19.87 25.71 19.76
C GLU A 241 -21.23 25.08 19.42
N GLY A 242 -21.81 24.35 20.37
CA GLY A 242 -23.17 23.81 20.25
C GLY A 242 -24.23 24.90 20.06
N GLU A 243 -24.18 25.98 20.83
CA GLU A 243 -25.09 27.13 20.68
C GLU A 243 -24.99 27.77 19.29
N ARG A 244 -23.76 27.95 18.80
CA ARG A 244 -23.50 28.45 17.44
C ARG A 244 -24.08 27.49 16.39
N ALA A 245 -23.80 26.20 16.52
CA ALA A 245 -24.25 25.17 15.60
C ALA A 245 -25.78 25.06 15.58
N GLU A 246 -26.43 25.14 16.75
CA GLU A 246 -27.90 25.20 16.86
C GLU A 246 -28.47 26.40 16.09
N GLY A 247 -27.87 27.59 16.23
CA GLY A 247 -28.26 28.77 15.46
C GLY A 247 -28.10 28.58 13.95
N LEU A 248 -27.04 27.89 13.49
CA LEU A 248 -26.88 27.56 12.06
C LEU A 248 -27.97 26.60 11.58
N ILE A 249 -28.28 25.56 12.36
CA ILE A 249 -29.30 24.56 12.02
C ILE A 249 -30.68 25.20 11.97
N ARG A 250 -31.04 26.01 12.97
CA ARG A 250 -32.36 26.66 13.07
C ARG A 250 -32.52 27.83 12.12
N ASP A 251 -31.59 28.80 12.17
CA ASP A 251 -31.80 30.12 11.57
C ASP A 251 -31.32 30.16 10.11
N LYS A 252 -30.33 29.34 9.76
CA LYS A 252 -29.77 29.29 8.40
C LYS A 252 -30.11 28.03 7.64
N ASN A 253 -30.89 27.14 8.25
CA ASN A 253 -31.24 25.84 7.67
C ASN A 253 -30.00 25.01 7.28
N ASP A 254 -28.92 25.11 8.05
CA ASP A 254 -27.72 24.32 7.80
C ASP A 254 -27.99 22.85 8.15
N ARG A 255 -27.67 21.96 7.22
CA ARG A 255 -27.86 20.50 7.36
C ARG A 255 -26.55 19.72 7.35
N ASN A 256 -25.44 20.42 7.49
CA ASN A 256 -24.14 19.78 7.62
C ASN A 256 -24.07 18.96 8.92
N TRP A 257 -23.74 17.67 8.78
CA TRP A 257 -23.66 16.72 9.89
C TRP A 257 -22.72 17.19 11.03
N LEU A 258 -21.65 17.92 10.70
CA LEU A 258 -20.72 18.43 11.71
C LEU A 258 -21.35 19.45 12.67
N GLU A 259 -22.40 20.17 12.25
CA GLU A 259 -23.14 21.08 13.14
C GLU A 259 -24.01 20.28 14.11
N PHE A 260 -24.66 19.20 13.65
CA PHE A 260 -25.39 18.29 14.53
C PHE A 260 -24.47 17.62 15.55
N LEU A 261 -23.29 17.15 15.11
CA LEU A 261 -22.27 16.62 16.01
C LEU A 261 -21.81 17.66 17.05
N SER A 262 -21.69 18.93 16.67
CA SER A 262 -21.31 20.01 17.61
C SER A 262 -22.37 20.23 18.68
N VAL A 263 -23.67 20.17 18.32
CA VAL A 263 -24.78 20.22 19.30
C VAL A 263 -24.74 18.99 20.20
N LEU A 264 -24.51 17.80 19.65
CA LEU A 264 -24.40 16.55 20.43
C LEU A 264 -23.20 16.58 21.39
N ASP A 265 -22.03 17.00 20.93
CA ASP A 265 -20.83 17.15 21.76
C ASP A 265 -21.07 18.14 22.90
N ALA A 266 -21.75 19.26 22.63
CA ALA A 266 -22.19 20.20 23.66
C ALA A 266 -23.15 19.56 24.66
N THR A 267 -24.11 18.75 24.18
CA THR A 267 -25.13 18.06 24.99
C THR A 267 -24.51 17.17 26.06
N PHE A 268 -23.46 16.44 25.69
CA PHE A 268 -22.77 15.49 26.56
C PHE A 268 -21.54 16.06 27.28
N SER A 269 -21.21 17.33 27.10
CA SER A 269 -20.06 18.00 27.75
C SER A 269 -20.25 18.38 29.23
N TYR A 270 -21.38 18.01 29.84
CA TYR A 270 -21.77 18.42 31.21
C TYR A 270 -21.45 17.36 32.27
N ASP A 271 -20.21 16.86 32.32
CA ASP A 271 -19.85 15.74 33.21
C ASP A 271 -20.01 16.05 34.71
N ASP A 272 -19.75 17.29 35.12
CA ASP A 272 -19.89 17.75 36.52
C ASP A 272 -21.33 18.09 36.92
N ALA A 273 -22.28 18.06 35.98
CA ALA A 273 -23.68 18.42 36.25
C ALA A 273 -24.46 17.27 36.90
N SER A 274 -25.53 17.64 37.61
CA SER A 274 -26.46 16.65 38.17
C SER A 274 -27.05 15.77 37.06
N LYS A 275 -27.45 14.53 37.39
CA LYS A 275 -28.13 13.66 36.42
C LYS A 275 -29.39 14.33 35.85
N GLU A 276 -30.11 15.06 36.68
CA GLU A 276 -31.32 15.80 36.28
C GLU A 276 -30.99 16.89 35.25
N ASP A 277 -29.91 17.64 35.43
CA ASP A 277 -29.54 18.70 34.48
C ASP A 277 -29.00 18.12 33.16
N ARG A 278 -28.24 17.02 33.22
CA ARG A 278 -27.83 16.29 32.00
C ARG A 278 -29.04 15.76 31.22
N LEU A 279 -30.06 15.24 31.91
CA LEU A 279 -31.31 14.81 31.27
C LEU A 279 -32.05 15.99 30.62
N LYS A 280 -32.03 17.18 31.22
CA LYS A 280 -32.60 18.39 30.59
C LYS A 280 -31.88 18.74 29.29
N HIS A 281 -30.55 18.72 29.27
CA HIS A 281 -29.79 18.98 28.04
C HIS A 281 -30.12 17.96 26.95
N VAL A 282 -30.17 16.67 27.29
CA VAL A 282 -30.61 15.62 26.35
C VAL A 282 -32.03 15.88 25.85
N SER A 283 -32.95 16.30 26.71
CA SER A 283 -34.32 16.67 26.32
C SER A 283 -34.35 17.85 25.35
N THR A 284 -33.60 18.91 25.62
CA THR A 284 -33.52 20.09 24.75
C THR A 284 -33.01 19.72 23.36
N SER A 285 -31.94 18.93 23.27
CA SER A 285 -31.41 18.47 21.99
C SER A 285 -32.39 17.54 21.27
N ARG A 286 -33.14 16.71 22.01
CA ARG A 286 -34.20 15.85 21.44
C ARG A 286 -35.32 16.70 20.83
N ASP A 287 -35.77 17.74 21.53
CA ASP A 287 -36.84 18.62 21.06
C ASP A 287 -36.40 19.37 19.79
N LEU A 288 -35.16 19.86 19.78
CA LEU A 288 -34.55 20.46 18.59
C LEU A 288 -34.55 19.48 17.41
N PHE A 289 -33.94 18.30 17.56
CA PHE A 289 -33.80 17.36 16.44
C PHE A 289 -35.15 16.78 15.99
N THR A 290 -36.11 16.64 16.90
CA THR A 290 -37.49 16.26 16.56
C THR A 290 -38.13 17.31 15.67
N ALA A 291 -38.10 18.59 16.07
CA ALA A 291 -38.65 19.68 15.27
C ALA A 291 -38.00 19.77 13.89
N ILE A 292 -36.67 19.61 13.80
CA ILE A 292 -35.95 19.59 12.53
C ILE A 292 -36.36 18.39 11.66
N SER A 293 -36.41 17.18 12.24
CA SER A 293 -36.80 15.97 11.52
C SER A 293 -38.23 16.05 10.95
N GLU A 294 -39.15 16.66 11.70
CA GLU A 294 -40.55 16.84 11.26
C GLU A 294 -40.67 17.91 10.18
N ALA A 295 -39.94 19.02 10.30
CA ALA A 295 -39.93 20.08 9.31
C ALA A 295 -39.33 19.62 7.98
N ASP A 296 -38.24 18.86 8.01
CA ASP A 296 -37.55 18.39 6.81
C ASP A 296 -38.24 17.19 6.16
N GLY A 297 -38.83 16.30 6.97
CA GLY A 297 -39.45 15.06 6.53
C GLY A 297 -38.50 14.21 5.68
N ARG A 298 -38.95 13.77 4.49
CA ARG A 298 -38.15 12.90 3.60
C ARG A 298 -37.06 13.62 2.82
N LYS A 299 -36.94 14.95 2.94
CA LYS A 299 -35.97 15.73 2.15
C LYS A 299 -34.56 15.66 2.74
N GLU A 300 -34.44 15.65 4.07
CA GLU A 300 -33.17 15.64 4.78
C GLU A 300 -33.16 14.55 5.85
N ARG A 301 -32.09 13.75 5.89
CA ARG A 301 -31.93 12.66 6.87
C ARG A 301 -31.25 13.10 8.17
N ALA A 302 -30.59 14.27 8.18
CA ALA A 302 -29.72 14.70 9.28
C ALA A 302 -30.45 14.77 10.62
N GLY A 303 -31.66 15.34 10.66
CA GLY A 303 -32.46 15.40 11.90
C GLY A 303 -32.82 14.02 12.46
N PHE A 304 -33.17 13.07 11.58
CA PHE A 304 -33.48 11.70 12.00
C PHE A 304 -32.24 10.94 12.49
N LEU A 305 -31.11 11.09 11.80
CA LEU A 305 -29.82 10.53 12.24
C LEU A 305 -29.38 11.13 13.57
N ALA A 306 -29.58 12.43 13.77
CA ALA A 306 -29.23 13.10 15.03
C ALA A 306 -30.05 12.57 16.21
N LEU A 307 -31.31 12.19 16.00
CA LEU A 307 -32.12 11.53 17.02
C LEU A 307 -31.58 10.14 17.38
N LEU A 308 -31.18 9.34 16.37
CA LEU A 308 -30.56 8.03 16.59
C LEU A 308 -29.23 8.15 17.36
N GLU A 309 -28.36 9.07 16.92
CA GLU A 309 -27.08 9.33 17.57
C GLU A 309 -27.26 9.88 19.00
N LEU A 310 -28.25 10.74 19.22
CA LEU A 310 -28.58 11.25 20.56
C LEU A 310 -28.99 10.12 21.50
N GLU A 311 -29.85 9.21 21.05
CA GLU A 311 -30.28 8.06 21.86
C GLU A 311 -29.12 7.07 22.09
N TYR A 312 -28.31 6.82 21.06
CA TYR A 312 -27.11 5.99 21.17
C TYR A 312 -26.15 6.51 22.25
N ARG A 313 -25.79 7.80 22.20
CA ARG A 313 -24.96 8.43 23.23
C ARG A 313 -25.65 8.47 24.59
N SER A 314 -26.96 8.71 24.63
CA SER A 314 -27.74 8.69 25.88
C SER A 314 -27.66 7.34 26.58
N ARG A 315 -27.69 6.23 25.84
CA ARG A 315 -27.49 4.88 26.39
C ARG A 315 -26.07 4.70 26.95
N SER A 316 -25.05 5.07 26.18
CA SER A 316 -23.65 4.99 26.62
C SER A 316 -23.35 5.81 27.87
N HIS A 317 -24.04 6.94 28.05
CA HIS A 317 -23.94 7.78 29.25
C HIS A 317 -24.91 7.42 30.39
N ASN A 318 -25.71 6.35 30.27
CA ASN A 318 -26.74 5.95 31.25
C ASN A 318 -27.82 7.05 31.52
N LEU A 319 -28.15 7.81 30.48
CA LEU A 319 -29.15 8.88 30.46
C LEU A 319 -30.41 8.52 29.66
N SER A 320 -30.44 7.37 28.99
CA SER A 320 -31.68 6.86 28.37
C SER A 320 -32.68 6.44 29.46
N SER A 321 -33.92 6.89 29.33
CA SER A 321 -35.00 6.63 30.30
C SER A 321 -35.93 5.50 29.88
N ASP A 322 -35.96 5.16 28.58
CA ASP A 322 -36.89 4.19 27.99
C ASP A 322 -36.14 3.28 27.02
N SER A 323 -36.13 1.98 27.33
CA SER A 323 -35.47 0.97 26.50
C SER A 323 -36.06 0.85 25.10
N SER A 324 -37.33 1.22 24.90
CA SER A 324 -37.99 1.14 23.59
C SER A 324 -37.71 2.31 22.66
N THR A 325 -37.12 3.41 23.16
CA THR A 325 -36.89 4.63 22.37
C THR A 325 -36.03 4.38 21.13
N MET A 326 -34.92 3.64 21.24
CA MET A 326 -34.07 3.33 20.06
C MET A 326 -34.84 2.55 19.01
N PHE A 327 -35.56 1.49 19.41
CA PHE A 327 -36.38 0.70 18.50
C PHE A 327 -37.38 1.58 17.73
N HIS A 328 -38.10 2.46 18.42
CA HIS A 328 -39.04 3.37 17.77
C HIS A 328 -38.35 4.35 16.80
N LEU A 329 -37.19 4.90 17.16
CA LEU A 329 -36.42 5.79 16.28
C LEU A 329 -35.91 5.04 15.03
N MET A 330 -35.47 3.80 15.17
CA MET A 330 -35.04 2.94 14.07
C MET A 330 -36.19 2.62 13.11
N CYS A 331 -37.36 2.24 13.65
CA CYS A 331 -38.57 2.04 12.85
C CYS A 331 -38.95 3.31 12.08
N LYS A 332 -38.98 4.47 12.76
CA LYS A 332 -39.27 5.76 12.13
C LYS A 332 -38.26 6.10 11.03
N TYR A 333 -36.97 5.85 11.24
CA TYR A 333 -35.93 6.06 10.23
C TYR A 333 -36.18 5.18 8.99
N PHE A 334 -36.40 3.89 9.21
CA PHE A 334 -36.64 2.92 8.14
C PHE A 334 -37.94 3.21 7.37
N GLU A 335 -38.98 3.70 8.04
CA GLU A 335 -40.22 4.12 7.38
C GLU A 335 -39.99 5.27 6.39
N MET A 336 -39.10 6.22 6.74
CA MET A 336 -38.81 7.42 5.95
C MET A 336 -37.81 7.17 4.83
N PHE A 337 -36.76 6.39 5.11
CA PHE A 337 -35.58 6.23 4.25
C PHE A 337 -35.26 4.78 3.87
N GLY A 338 -36.09 3.81 4.28
CA GLY A 338 -35.88 2.38 3.97
C GLY A 338 -35.79 2.09 2.47
N ASP A 339 -36.41 2.91 1.63
CA ASP A 339 -36.33 2.84 0.17
C ASP A 339 -35.09 3.51 -0.45
N LYS A 340 -34.12 3.95 0.37
CA LYS A 340 -32.86 4.56 -0.06
C LYS A 340 -31.69 3.60 0.12
N THR A 341 -30.77 3.59 -0.83
CA THR A 341 -29.56 2.73 -0.80
C THR A 341 -28.69 2.95 0.44
N CYS A 342 -28.67 4.17 0.98
CA CYS A 342 -27.91 4.52 2.17
C CYS A 342 -28.50 4.01 3.49
N CYS A 343 -29.76 3.52 3.51
CA CYS A 343 -30.45 3.18 4.76
C CYS A 343 -29.68 2.15 5.60
N TYR A 344 -29.12 1.12 4.98
CA TYR A 344 -28.35 0.11 5.70
C TYR A 344 -27.12 0.71 6.39
N GLU A 345 -26.29 1.46 5.64
CA GLU A 345 -25.07 2.09 6.18
C GLU A 345 -25.37 3.14 7.23
N ASP A 346 -26.46 3.89 7.06
CA ASP A 346 -26.93 4.88 8.01
C ASP A 346 -27.38 4.24 9.34
N MET A 347 -27.97 3.04 9.29
CA MET A 347 -28.50 2.34 10.48
C MET A 347 -27.47 1.44 11.15
N LYS A 348 -26.48 0.92 10.41
CA LYS A 348 -25.46 -0.03 10.90
C LYS A 348 -24.81 0.37 12.22
N PRO A 349 -24.42 1.64 12.47
CA PRO A 349 -23.81 2.04 13.75
C PRO A 349 -24.72 1.84 14.98
N TYR A 350 -26.04 1.73 14.78
CA TYR A 350 -27.04 1.69 15.85
C TYR A 350 -27.63 0.29 16.09
N LEU A 351 -27.09 -0.76 15.44
CA LEU A 351 -27.61 -2.12 15.51
C LEU A 351 -27.19 -2.90 16.77
N MET A 352 -26.32 -2.32 17.61
CA MET A 352 -25.94 -2.88 18.92
C MET A 352 -27.10 -2.79 19.91
N LEU A 353 -28.04 -3.71 19.79
CA LEU A 353 -29.31 -3.73 20.53
C LEU A 353 -29.30 -4.79 21.64
N SER A 354 -30.21 -4.64 22.61
CA SER A 354 -30.49 -5.71 23.58
C SER A 354 -31.13 -6.91 22.86
N PRO A 355 -30.98 -8.17 23.36
CA PRO A 355 -31.61 -9.33 22.71
C PRO A 355 -33.13 -9.20 22.51
N GLU A 356 -33.81 -8.53 23.44
CA GLU A 356 -35.25 -8.23 23.32
C GLU A 356 -35.53 -7.26 22.17
N ASP A 357 -34.73 -6.20 22.05
CA ASP A 357 -34.86 -5.21 20.98
C ASP A 357 -34.49 -5.80 19.62
N VAL A 358 -33.49 -6.70 19.55
CA VAL A 358 -33.14 -7.45 18.32
C VAL A 358 -34.34 -8.26 17.83
N SER A 359 -35.06 -8.94 18.73
CA SER A 359 -36.25 -9.71 18.35
C SER A 359 -37.34 -8.80 17.78
N LYS A 360 -37.71 -7.72 18.48
CA LYS A 360 -38.73 -6.77 18.02
C LYS A 360 -38.35 -6.11 16.70
N TRP A 361 -37.07 -5.77 16.55
CA TRP A 361 -36.52 -5.18 15.35
C TRP A 361 -36.58 -6.15 14.17
N THR A 362 -36.22 -7.41 14.40
CA THR A 362 -36.30 -8.45 13.37
C THR A 362 -37.75 -8.71 12.96
N ASP A 363 -38.69 -8.79 13.91
CA ASP A 363 -40.13 -8.92 13.62
C ASP A 363 -40.64 -7.75 12.74
N PHE A 364 -40.21 -6.52 13.03
CA PHE A 364 -40.54 -5.36 12.21
C PHE A 364 -39.98 -5.49 10.78
N LEU A 365 -38.72 -5.91 10.63
CA LEU A 365 -38.08 -6.08 9.33
C LEU A 365 -38.70 -7.21 8.50
N GLU A 366 -39.09 -8.31 9.15
CA GLU A 366 -39.77 -9.44 8.51
C GLU A 366 -41.20 -9.08 8.06
N SER A 367 -41.82 -8.08 8.69
CA SER A 367 -43.13 -7.54 8.27
C SER A 367 -43.08 -6.77 6.94
N ILE A 368 -41.89 -6.40 6.45
CA ILE A 368 -41.73 -5.65 5.20
C ILE A 368 -42.16 -6.53 4.00
N PRO A 369 -43.02 -6.03 3.11
CA PRO A 369 -43.51 -6.81 1.97
C PRO A 369 -42.39 -7.39 1.11
N SER A 370 -42.50 -8.69 0.81
CA SER A 370 -41.55 -9.39 -0.07
C SER A 370 -41.86 -9.23 -1.56
N ALA A 371 -43.05 -8.74 -1.90
CA ALA A 371 -43.45 -8.42 -3.26
C ALA A 371 -43.12 -6.96 -3.59
N PHE A 372 -42.63 -6.72 -4.81
CA PHE A 372 -42.28 -5.40 -5.30
C PHE A 372 -42.62 -5.29 -6.79
N SER A 373 -43.11 -4.12 -7.19
CA SER A 373 -43.33 -3.74 -8.60
C SER A 373 -42.56 -2.47 -8.98
N HIS A 374 -41.93 -1.82 -8.00
CA HIS A 374 -41.18 -0.58 -8.18
C HIS A 374 -39.81 -0.63 -7.48
N VAL A 375 -38.85 0.15 -7.99
CA VAL A 375 -37.46 0.18 -7.49
C VAL A 375 -37.38 0.56 -6.00
N ASN A 376 -38.23 1.46 -5.53
CA ASN A 376 -38.27 1.87 -4.12
C ASN A 376 -38.73 0.73 -3.19
N GLU A 377 -39.69 -0.09 -3.61
CA GLU A 377 -40.16 -1.26 -2.87
C GLU A 377 -39.07 -2.33 -2.81
N LEU A 378 -38.41 -2.59 -3.95
CA LEU A 378 -37.26 -3.49 -4.02
C LEU A 378 -36.13 -3.02 -3.10
N GLN A 379 -35.77 -1.73 -3.14
CA GLN A 379 -34.71 -1.18 -2.28
C GLN A 379 -35.06 -1.30 -0.80
N ARG A 380 -36.33 -1.09 -0.45
CA ARG A 380 -36.83 -1.29 0.93
C ARG A 380 -36.73 -2.73 1.38
N TYR A 381 -37.10 -3.68 0.51
CA TYR A 381 -36.91 -5.09 0.76
C TYR A 381 -35.43 -5.45 0.94
N ILE A 382 -34.55 -4.97 0.05
CA ILE A 382 -33.11 -5.20 0.12
C ILE A 382 -32.53 -4.73 1.46
N ASN A 383 -32.84 -3.50 1.87
CA ASN A 383 -32.35 -2.97 3.14
C ASN A 383 -32.87 -3.80 4.32
N ALA A 384 -34.13 -4.24 4.29
CA ALA A 384 -34.66 -5.14 5.31
C ALA A 384 -33.86 -6.46 5.37
N GLN A 385 -33.56 -7.08 4.22
CA GLN A 385 -32.78 -8.33 4.18
C GLN A 385 -31.35 -8.17 4.68
N LYS A 386 -30.67 -7.06 4.35
CA LYS A 386 -29.33 -6.77 4.89
C LYS A 386 -29.35 -6.63 6.42
N LEU A 387 -30.35 -5.92 6.95
CA LEU A 387 -30.53 -5.72 8.39
C LEU A 387 -30.91 -7.02 9.12
N ILE A 388 -31.82 -7.82 8.56
CA ILE A 388 -32.15 -9.16 9.07
C ILE A 388 -30.91 -10.03 9.12
N ARG A 389 -30.11 -10.04 8.04
CA ARG A 389 -28.87 -10.82 7.98
C ARG A 389 -27.87 -10.40 9.04
N PHE A 390 -27.70 -9.09 9.26
CA PHE A 390 -26.83 -8.57 10.31
C PHE A 390 -27.22 -9.09 11.70
N ASN A 391 -28.52 -9.16 11.98
CA ASN A 391 -29.07 -9.59 13.28
C ASN A 391 -28.97 -11.09 13.57
N LEU A 392 -28.64 -11.93 12.58
CA LEU A 392 -28.60 -13.38 12.75
C LEU A 392 -27.64 -13.79 13.86
N GLN A 393 -28.09 -14.72 14.70
CA GLN A 393 -27.29 -15.28 15.79
C GLN A 393 -26.62 -16.58 15.35
N THR A 394 -25.62 -17.05 16.12
CA THR A 394 -24.87 -18.28 15.80
C THR A 394 -25.78 -19.49 15.61
N ALA A 395 -26.90 -19.56 16.35
CA ALA A 395 -27.90 -20.62 16.23
C ALA A 395 -28.64 -20.62 14.88
N ASP A 396 -28.70 -19.47 14.19
CA ASP A 396 -29.43 -19.30 12.93
C ASP A 396 -28.57 -19.63 11.70
N LEU A 397 -27.27 -19.88 11.88
CA LEU A 397 -26.29 -20.15 10.82
C LEU A 397 -26.16 -21.65 10.53
N THR A 398 -27.27 -22.36 10.44
CA THR A 398 -27.28 -23.76 10.00
C THR A 398 -27.15 -23.85 8.48
N ILE A 399 -26.59 -24.96 7.98
CA ILE A 399 -26.39 -25.17 6.53
C ILE A 399 -27.73 -25.10 5.79
N ASP A 400 -28.79 -25.71 6.33
CA ASP A 400 -30.12 -25.73 5.69
C ASP A 400 -30.76 -24.33 5.68
N ALA A 401 -30.65 -23.58 6.77
CA ALA A 401 -31.17 -22.22 6.85
C ALA A 401 -30.43 -21.27 5.89
N GLU A 402 -29.10 -21.29 5.89
CA GLU A 402 -28.29 -20.48 4.96
C GLU A 402 -28.55 -20.89 3.50
N THR A 403 -28.67 -22.18 3.19
CA THR A 403 -29.00 -22.64 1.83
C THR A 403 -30.37 -22.10 1.38
N SER A 404 -31.36 -22.12 2.28
CA SER A 404 -32.69 -21.56 2.01
C SER A 404 -32.63 -20.04 1.78
N ARG A 405 -31.82 -19.31 2.55
CA ARG A 405 -31.59 -17.87 2.35
C ARG A 405 -30.91 -17.57 1.01
N ALA A 406 -29.88 -18.33 0.63
CA ALA A 406 -29.21 -18.16 -0.67
C ALA A 406 -30.20 -18.33 -1.82
N GLN A 407 -31.03 -19.39 -1.80
CA GLN A 407 -32.06 -19.62 -2.81
C GLN A 407 -33.11 -18.51 -2.84
N LEU A 408 -33.53 -18.02 -1.67
CA LEU A 408 -34.45 -16.88 -1.57
C LEU A 408 -33.86 -15.62 -2.22
N TYR A 409 -32.60 -15.28 -1.91
CA TYR A 409 -31.94 -14.10 -2.45
C TYR A 409 -31.73 -14.21 -3.97
N ILE A 410 -31.34 -15.37 -4.49
CA ILE A 410 -31.23 -15.62 -5.93
C ILE A 410 -32.59 -15.44 -6.61
N LYS A 411 -33.65 -16.05 -6.07
CA LYS A 411 -35.00 -15.91 -6.60
C LYS A 411 -35.44 -14.44 -6.64
N LYS A 412 -35.24 -13.70 -5.55
CA LYS A 412 -35.61 -12.29 -5.45
C LYS A 412 -34.77 -11.39 -6.35
N TYR A 413 -33.50 -11.73 -6.54
CA TYR A 413 -32.64 -11.04 -7.50
C TYR A 413 -33.23 -11.14 -8.92
N LEU A 414 -33.59 -12.34 -9.36
CA LEU A 414 -34.18 -12.58 -10.67
C LEU A 414 -35.54 -11.87 -10.84
N GLU A 415 -36.40 -11.91 -9.82
CA GLU A 415 -37.68 -11.17 -9.79
C GLU A 415 -37.47 -9.65 -9.92
N GLY A 416 -36.35 -9.11 -9.41
CA GLY A 416 -36.04 -7.68 -9.43
C GLY A 416 -35.42 -7.18 -10.73
N LEU A 417 -34.81 -8.06 -11.54
CA LEU A 417 -34.12 -7.67 -12.79
C LEU A 417 -34.96 -6.88 -13.79
N PRO A 418 -36.26 -7.19 -14.03
CA PRO A 418 -37.08 -6.43 -14.96
C PRO A 418 -37.18 -4.94 -14.61
N LEU A 419 -37.07 -4.57 -13.32
CA LEU A 419 -37.16 -3.19 -12.86
C LEU A 419 -36.00 -2.31 -13.32
N GLY A 420 -34.86 -2.91 -13.67
CA GLY A 420 -33.68 -2.21 -14.21
C GLY A 420 -33.43 -2.47 -15.69
N SER A 421 -34.40 -3.03 -16.42
CA SER A 421 -34.22 -3.43 -17.84
C SER A 421 -33.95 -2.25 -18.78
N ASP A 422 -34.56 -1.09 -18.51
CA ASP A 422 -34.40 0.13 -19.30
C ASP A 422 -33.18 0.97 -18.89
N PHE A 423 -32.42 0.54 -17.87
CA PHE A 423 -31.31 1.32 -17.34
C PHE A 423 -30.11 1.28 -18.30
N PRO A 424 -29.35 2.38 -18.44
CA PRO A 424 -28.12 2.38 -19.22
C PRO A 424 -27.13 1.34 -18.70
N SER A 425 -26.34 0.73 -19.58
CA SER A 425 -25.31 -0.26 -19.20
C SER A 425 -24.19 0.27 -18.26
N THR A 426 -24.17 1.58 -18.04
CA THR A 426 -23.27 2.27 -17.10
C THR A 426 -23.85 2.36 -15.69
N GLU A 427 -25.16 2.16 -15.53
CA GLU A 427 -25.84 2.15 -14.24
C GLU A 427 -25.85 0.73 -13.65
N LEU A 428 -25.87 0.66 -12.32
CA LEU A 428 -25.98 -0.61 -11.60
C LEU A 428 -27.42 -1.09 -11.62
N GLN A 429 -27.63 -2.41 -11.58
CA GLN A 429 -28.98 -2.96 -11.48
C GLN A 429 -29.53 -2.69 -10.07
N PRO A 430 -30.79 -2.27 -9.93
CA PRO A 430 -31.40 -2.05 -8.61
C PRO A 430 -31.41 -3.28 -7.70
N ALA A 431 -31.36 -4.48 -8.30
CA ALA A 431 -31.38 -5.76 -7.58
C ALA A 431 -29.98 -6.26 -7.15
N ASP A 432 -28.89 -5.60 -7.55
CA ASP A 432 -27.50 -6.13 -7.43
C ASP A 432 -27.13 -6.63 -6.02
N ASP A 433 -27.61 -5.94 -4.98
CA ASP A 433 -27.34 -6.31 -3.59
C ASP A 433 -27.91 -7.68 -3.20
N LEU A 434 -28.95 -8.19 -3.87
CA LEU A 434 -29.48 -9.53 -3.63
C LEU A 434 -28.53 -10.62 -4.16
N ALA A 435 -27.88 -10.38 -5.31
CA ALA A 435 -26.84 -11.29 -5.80
C ALA A 435 -25.58 -11.25 -4.91
N ILE A 436 -25.22 -10.07 -4.39
CA ILE A 436 -24.14 -9.92 -3.39
C ILE A 436 -24.50 -10.66 -2.09
N LEU A 437 -25.72 -10.50 -1.57
CA LEU A 437 -26.21 -11.24 -0.39
C LEU A 437 -26.14 -12.75 -0.61
N ALA A 438 -26.62 -13.25 -1.76
CA ALA A 438 -26.54 -14.66 -2.11
C ALA A 438 -25.10 -15.17 -2.11
N ALA A 439 -24.17 -14.44 -2.73
CA ALA A 439 -22.76 -14.81 -2.75
C ALA A 439 -22.13 -14.79 -1.35
N SER A 440 -22.45 -13.80 -0.51
CA SER A 440 -21.99 -13.73 0.88
C SER A 440 -22.48 -14.92 1.71
N VAL A 441 -23.74 -15.32 1.56
CA VAL A 441 -24.29 -16.54 2.19
C VAL A 441 -23.53 -17.79 1.74
N LEU A 442 -23.30 -17.95 0.43
CA LEU A 442 -22.60 -19.10 -0.12
C LEU A 442 -21.15 -19.18 0.39
N VAL A 443 -20.45 -18.06 0.51
CA VAL A 443 -19.12 -18.00 1.13
C VAL A 443 -19.17 -18.37 2.62
N ASN A 444 -20.21 -17.95 3.34
CA ASN A 444 -20.39 -18.35 4.75
C ASN A 444 -20.61 -19.87 4.87
N ILE A 445 -21.43 -20.47 4.00
CA ILE A 445 -21.63 -21.93 3.97
C ILE A 445 -20.33 -22.66 3.61
N TRP A 446 -19.55 -22.16 2.65
CA TRP A 446 -18.22 -22.69 2.37
C TRP A 446 -17.33 -22.65 3.61
N LYS A 447 -17.35 -21.55 4.37
CA LYS A 447 -16.56 -21.43 5.59
C LYS A 447 -16.97 -22.44 6.67
N LEU A 448 -18.26 -22.75 6.78
CA LEU A 448 -18.80 -23.75 7.72
C LEU A 448 -18.50 -25.19 7.30
N THR A 449 -18.44 -25.48 5.99
CA THR A 449 -18.42 -26.86 5.47
C THR A 449 -17.10 -27.28 4.83
N GLY A 450 -16.28 -26.33 4.39
CA GLY A 450 -15.09 -26.56 3.56
C GLY A 450 -15.40 -27.01 2.12
N LYS A 451 -16.68 -27.12 1.72
CA LYS A 451 -17.05 -27.65 0.40
C LYS A 451 -16.95 -26.59 -0.68
N GLU A 452 -16.06 -26.81 -1.65
CA GLU A 452 -15.78 -25.89 -2.75
C GLU A 452 -17.01 -25.60 -3.65
N GLN A 453 -18.01 -26.49 -3.67
CA GLN A 453 -19.24 -26.30 -4.43
C GLN A 453 -19.91 -24.95 -4.16
N TYR A 454 -19.86 -24.46 -2.92
CA TYR A 454 -20.50 -23.19 -2.56
C TYR A 454 -19.70 -21.97 -3.09
N LEU A 455 -18.38 -22.09 -3.24
CA LEU A 455 -17.59 -21.08 -3.95
C LEU A 455 -17.90 -21.09 -5.46
N PHE A 456 -18.15 -22.26 -6.03
CA PHE A 456 -18.57 -22.37 -7.42
C PHE A 456 -19.95 -21.74 -7.63
N ASP A 457 -20.92 -22.02 -6.76
CA ASP A 457 -22.25 -21.39 -6.78
C ASP A 457 -22.12 -19.86 -6.62
N ALA A 458 -21.27 -19.38 -5.70
CA ALA A 458 -21.00 -17.96 -5.53
C ALA A 458 -20.42 -17.34 -6.82
N ALA A 459 -19.50 -18.04 -7.50
CA ALA A 459 -18.95 -17.57 -8.76
C ALA A 459 -20.01 -17.50 -9.88
N ILE A 460 -20.92 -18.48 -9.97
CA ILE A 460 -22.01 -18.48 -10.96
C ILE A 460 -22.90 -17.25 -10.77
N ILE A 461 -23.40 -17.00 -9.55
CA ILE A 461 -24.32 -15.88 -9.31
C ILE A 461 -23.64 -14.52 -9.54
N LEU A 462 -22.37 -14.38 -9.17
CA LEU A 462 -21.60 -13.15 -9.39
C LEU A 462 -21.29 -12.92 -10.88
N GLU A 463 -20.88 -13.96 -11.62
CA GLU A 463 -20.69 -13.86 -13.08
C GLU A 463 -22.00 -13.53 -13.79
N TYR A 464 -23.10 -14.17 -13.40
CA TYR A 464 -24.41 -13.87 -13.95
C TYR A 464 -24.81 -12.43 -13.65
N GLY A 465 -24.61 -11.97 -12.41
CA GLY A 465 -24.74 -10.58 -11.99
C GLY A 465 -24.02 -9.61 -12.91
N LEU A 466 -22.74 -9.89 -13.22
CA LEU A 466 -21.93 -9.06 -14.09
C LEU A 466 -22.37 -9.05 -15.57
N THR A 467 -23.18 -10.03 -16.02
CA THR A 467 -23.83 -9.93 -17.33
C THR A 467 -24.93 -8.88 -17.38
N LYS A 468 -25.60 -8.64 -16.23
CA LYS A 468 -26.69 -7.67 -16.08
C LYS A 468 -26.20 -6.30 -15.60
N SER A 469 -25.17 -6.28 -14.76
CA SER A 469 -24.56 -5.09 -14.15
C SER A 469 -23.04 -5.06 -14.40
N LYS A 470 -22.65 -4.71 -15.62
CA LYS A 470 -21.24 -4.80 -16.08
C LYS A 470 -20.27 -3.93 -15.27
N GLN A 471 -20.76 -2.84 -14.69
CA GLN A 471 -19.95 -1.89 -13.91
C GLN A 471 -19.93 -2.19 -12.41
N SER A 472 -20.57 -3.28 -11.94
CA SER A 472 -20.57 -3.65 -10.53
C SER A 472 -19.17 -4.06 -10.06
N PHE A 473 -18.42 -3.10 -9.50
CA PHE A 473 -17.08 -3.35 -8.98
C PHE A 473 -17.13 -4.24 -7.73
N GLN A 474 -18.20 -4.17 -6.94
CA GLN A 474 -18.39 -5.01 -5.75
C GLN A 474 -18.41 -6.49 -6.12
N MET A 475 -19.24 -6.87 -7.10
CA MET A 475 -19.29 -8.26 -7.58
C MET A 475 -17.95 -8.70 -8.16
N ARG A 476 -17.23 -7.82 -8.90
CA ARG A 476 -15.89 -8.13 -9.42
C ARG A 476 -14.88 -8.38 -8.31
N LEU A 477 -14.84 -7.56 -7.25
CA LEU A 477 -13.91 -7.73 -6.14
C LEU A 477 -14.20 -9.01 -5.34
N MET A 478 -15.47 -9.32 -5.10
CA MET A 478 -15.87 -10.61 -4.49
C MET A 478 -15.45 -11.79 -5.37
N LEU A 479 -15.68 -11.69 -6.67
CA LEU A 479 -15.36 -12.76 -7.63
C LEU A 479 -13.84 -12.98 -7.74
N ILE A 480 -13.02 -11.93 -7.66
CA ILE A 480 -11.56 -12.04 -7.56
C ILE A 480 -11.16 -12.86 -6.33
N ARG A 481 -11.75 -12.58 -5.15
CA ARG A 481 -11.48 -13.35 -3.92
C ARG A 481 -11.89 -14.82 -4.08
N VAL A 482 -13.09 -15.08 -4.58
CA VAL A 482 -13.63 -16.43 -4.81
C VAL A 482 -12.75 -17.22 -5.79
N TYR A 483 -12.40 -16.65 -6.94
CA TYR A 483 -11.55 -17.33 -7.92
C TYR A 483 -10.16 -17.65 -7.41
N ARG A 484 -9.58 -16.78 -6.58
CA ARG A 484 -8.28 -17.05 -5.96
C ARG A 484 -8.35 -18.20 -4.96
N LEU A 485 -9.40 -18.29 -4.15
CA LEU A 485 -9.63 -19.43 -3.26
C LEU A 485 -9.79 -20.74 -4.03
N MET A 486 -10.49 -20.69 -5.16
CA MET A 486 -10.69 -21.82 -6.07
C MET A 486 -9.44 -22.18 -6.92
N GLY A 487 -8.29 -21.51 -6.76
CA GLY A 487 -7.11 -21.79 -7.56
C GLY A 487 -7.30 -21.47 -9.06
N ALA A 488 -8.14 -20.48 -9.39
CA ALA A 488 -8.40 -19.98 -10.73
C ALA A 488 -7.82 -18.55 -10.94
N PRO A 489 -6.50 -18.35 -10.82
CA PRO A 489 -5.90 -17.02 -10.77
C PRO A 489 -6.03 -16.21 -12.07
N MET A 490 -6.12 -16.86 -13.24
CA MET A 490 -6.28 -16.15 -14.50
C MET A 490 -7.69 -15.58 -14.64
N ALA A 491 -8.69 -16.31 -14.15
CA ALA A 491 -10.07 -15.81 -14.07
C ALA A 491 -10.14 -14.59 -13.13
N ALA A 492 -9.49 -14.67 -11.97
CA ALA A 492 -9.36 -13.53 -11.05
C ALA A 492 -8.69 -12.31 -11.72
N LEU A 493 -7.56 -12.52 -12.39
CA LEU A 493 -6.80 -11.46 -13.06
C LEU A 493 -7.61 -10.78 -14.18
N GLU A 494 -8.45 -11.52 -14.90
CA GLU A 494 -9.34 -10.96 -15.91
C GLU A 494 -10.29 -9.92 -15.30
N HIS A 495 -10.94 -10.23 -14.17
CA HIS A 495 -11.82 -9.28 -13.49
C HIS A 495 -11.05 -8.09 -12.92
N TYR A 496 -9.84 -8.29 -12.39
CA TYR A 496 -8.99 -7.21 -11.92
C TYR A 496 -8.62 -6.23 -13.04
N ARG A 497 -8.22 -6.73 -14.21
CA ARG A 497 -7.92 -5.88 -15.38
C ARG A 497 -9.16 -5.14 -15.88
N LEU A 498 -10.35 -5.73 -15.77
CA LEU A 498 -11.61 -5.07 -16.10
C LEU A 498 -11.97 -3.92 -15.14
N LEU A 499 -11.48 -3.92 -13.89
CA LEU A 499 -11.63 -2.79 -12.96
C LEU A 499 -10.81 -1.57 -13.41
N ARG A 500 -9.80 -1.76 -14.27
CA ARG A 500 -8.91 -0.69 -14.78
C ARG A 500 -8.27 0.12 -13.65
N VAL A 501 -7.76 -0.58 -12.63
CA VAL A 501 -7.01 -0.02 -11.50
C VAL A 501 -5.83 0.81 -12.02
N LYS A 502 -5.75 2.08 -11.59
CA LYS A 502 -4.73 3.04 -12.03
C LYS A 502 -4.26 3.94 -10.90
N GLN A 503 -3.03 4.44 -11.05
CA GLN A 503 -2.44 5.45 -10.15
C GLN A 503 -2.54 5.02 -8.69
N ILE A 504 -3.10 5.87 -7.82
CA ILE A 504 -3.24 5.61 -6.38
C ILE A 504 -4.00 4.30 -6.07
N GLN A 505 -4.89 3.85 -6.96
CA GLN A 505 -5.60 2.59 -6.75
C GLN A 505 -4.67 1.37 -6.78
N ASN A 506 -3.49 1.46 -7.39
CA ASN A 506 -2.51 0.37 -7.32
C ASN A 506 -1.97 0.17 -5.89
N ASP A 507 -1.83 1.25 -5.12
CA ASP A 507 -1.41 1.18 -3.71
C ASP A 507 -2.51 0.56 -2.83
N THR A 508 -3.77 0.92 -3.11
CA THR A 508 -4.89 0.50 -2.27
C THR A 508 -5.51 -0.85 -2.68
N LEU A 509 -5.51 -1.22 -3.96
CA LEU A 509 -6.27 -2.37 -4.51
C LEU A 509 -5.42 -3.46 -5.18
N SER A 510 -4.13 -3.27 -5.45
CA SER A 510 -3.34 -4.34 -6.13
C SER A 510 -3.21 -5.63 -5.31
N HIS A 511 -3.39 -5.54 -3.99
CA HIS A 511 -3.40 -6.68 -3.07
C HIS A 511 -4.48 -7.73 -3.44
N PHE A 512 -5.58 -7.34 -4.10
CA PHE A 512 -6.61 -8.28 -4.54
C PHE A 512 -6.07 -9.38 -5.46
N VAL A 513 -5.02 -9.12 -6.25
CA VAL A 513 -4.39 -10.10 -7.13
C VAL A 513 -2.92 -10.38 -6.80
N LEU A 514 -2.20 -9.44 -6.20
CA LEU A 514 -0.76 -9.55 -5.99
C LEU A 514 -0.34 -10.16 -4.64
N SER A 515 -1.23 -10.20 -3.65
CA SER A 515 -0.98 -10.88 -2.38
C SER A 515 -0.61 -12.36 -2.58
N ARG A 516 0.58 -12.81 -2.17
CA ARG A 516 1.05 -14.20 -2.41
C ARG A 516 0.96 -14.66 -3.87
N ALA A 517 1.06 -13.76 -4.84
CA ALA A 517 0.88 -14.07 -6.25
C ALA A 517 1.96 -15.02 -6.83
N SER A 518 3.09 -15.17 -6.17
CA SER A 518 4.15 -16.10 -6.57
C SER A 518 3.65 -17.54 -6.71
N MET A 519 2.63 -17.94 -5.93
CA MET A 519 2.03 -19.29 -6.04
C MET A 519 1.28 -19.52 -7.35
N PHE A 520 0.91 -18.44 -8.04
CA PHE A 520 0.22 -18.46 -9.32
C PHE A 520 1.15 -18.09 -10.48
N SER A 521 2.41 -17.78 -10.19
CA SER A 521 3.36 -17.29 -11.19
C SER A 521 3.86 -18.42 -12.08
N LEU A 522 3.93 -18.11 -13.38
CA LEU A 522 4.44 -18.99 -14.42
C LEU A 522 5.79 -18.51 -14.97
N ALA A 523 6.45 -17.58 -14.26
CA ALA A 523 7.66 -16.89 -14.71
C ALA A 523 8.81 -17.86 -15.04
N ALA A 524 8.94 -18.97 -14.31
CA ALA A 524 9.89 -20.04 -14.60
C ALA A 524 9.79 -20.58 -16.04
N THR A 525 8.56 -20.65 -16.57
CA THR A 525 8.30 -21.11 -17.95
C THR A 525 8.42 -19.99 -18.99
N GLY A 526 8.58 -18.74 -18.56
CA GLY A 526 8.68 -17.54 -19.41
C GLY A 526 7.37 -16.76 -19.56
N ASP A 527 6.26 -17.20 -18.96
CA ASP A 527 5.04 -16.40 -18.86
C ASP A 527 5.20 -15.38 -17.72
N LEU A 528 5.48 -14.13 -18.09
CA LEU A 528 5.75 -13.02 -17.18
C LEU A 528 4.49 -12.26 -16.73
N THR A 529 3.29 -12.82 -16.94
CA THR A 529 2.03 -12.10 -16.68
C THR A 529 1.98 -11.44 -15.30
N PHE A 530 2.13 -12.21 -14.21
CA PHE A 530 2.10 -11.66 -12.85
C PHE A 530 3.32 -10.78 -12.52
N SER A 531 4.48 -11.07 -13.11
CA SER A 531 5.67 -10.23 -12.93
C SER A 531 5.47 -8.85 -13.55
N THR A 532 4.83 -8.77 -14.72
CA THR A 532 4.45 -7.51 -15.36
C THR A 532 3.41 -6.77 -14.52
N GLU A 533 2.40 -7.45 -13.96
CA GLU A 533 1.43 -6.81 -13.05
C GLU A 533 2.11 -6.18 -11.83
N CYS A 534 3.13 -6.83 -11.25
CA CYS A 534 3.92 -6.23 -10.16
C CYS A 534 4.64 -4.95 -10.60
N ILE A 535 5.24 -4.95 -11.80
CA ILE A 535 5.95 -3.79 -12.36
C ILE A 535 4.98 -2.65 -12.68
N GLU A 536 3.82 -2.96 -13.24
CA GLU A 536 2.77 -1.99 -13.57
C GLU A 536 2.18 -1.37 -12.31
N ALA A 537 1.86 -2.19 -11.30
CA ALA A 537 1.38 -1.71 -10.00
C ALA A 537 2.42 -0.82 -9.30
N SER A 538 3.71 -1.10 -9.49
CA SER A 538 4.80 -0.33 -8.88
C SER A 538 5.06 1.05 -9.52
N GLN A 539 4.47 1.34 -10.69
CA GLN A 539 4.70 2.62 -11.38
C GLN A 539 4.24 3.84 -10.57
N ILE A 540 3.20 3.71 -9.73
CA ILE A 540 2.72 4.80 -8.88
C ILE A 540 3.80 5.32 -7.92
N TYR A 541 4.63 4.44 -7.37
CA TYR A 541 5.69 4.84 -6.43
C TYR A 541 6.84 5.56 -7.12
N LEU A 542 7.16 5.15 -8.36
CA LEU A 542 8.14 5.86 -9.17
C LEU A 542 7.65 7.27 -9.54
N THR A 543 6.37 7.39 -9.90
CA THR A 543 5.73 8.68 -10.16
C THR A 543 5.69 9.55 -8.90
N ASN A 544 5.35 8.99 -7.74
CA ASN A 544 5.32 9.70 -6.45
C ASN A 544 6.68 10.35 -6.14
N SER A 545 7.75 9.55 -6.14
CA SER A 545 9.12 10.00 -5.88
C SER A 545 9.60 11.08 -6.87
N GLN A 546 8.98 11.16 -8.05
CA GLN A 546 9.32 12.12 -9.09
C GLN A 546 8.45 13.38 -9.09
N GLU A 547 7.17 13.31 -8.72
CA GLU A 547 6.21 14.39 -8.91
C GLU A 547 5.73 15.02 -7.61
N THR A 548 5.61 14.26 -6.51
CA THR A 548 4.96 14.74 -5.28
C THR A 548 5.72 15.90 -4.64
N GLY A 549 7.05 15.83 -4.56
CA GLY A 549 7.89 16.95 -4.13
C GLY A 549 7.72 18.22 -4.97
N ASP A 550 7.37 18.12 -6.26
CA ASP A 550 7.07 19.29 -7.10
C ASP A 550 5.69 19.90 -6.79
N TYR A 551 4.71 19.11 -6.32
CA TYR A 551 3.43 19.64 -5.82
C TYR A 551 3.59 20.40 -4.51
N VAL A 552 4.49 19.96 -3.62
CA VAL A 552 4.85 20.72 -2.41
C VAL A 552 5.39 22.11 -2.79
N ILE A 553 6.26 22.18 -3.79
CA ILE A 553 6.80 23.45 -4.30
C ILE A 553 5.74 24.35 -4.92
N ARG A 554 4.83 23.77 -5.72
CA ARG A 554 3.70 24.51 -6.29
C ARG A 554 2.81 25.08 -5.18
N ALA A 555 2.59 24.34 -4.09
CA ALA A 555 1.83 24.81 -2.94
C ALA A 555 2.51 26.00 -2.24
N PHE A 556 3.83 26.00 -2.06
CA PHE A 556 4.57 27.18 -1.58
C PHE A 556 4.41 28.39 -2.51
N THR A 557 4.53 28.17 -3.82
CA THR A 557 4.47 29.24 -4.82
C THR A 557 3.06 29.85 -4.91
N ALA A 558 2.03 29.02 -4.78
CA ALA A 558 0.62 29.44 -4.79
C ALA A 558 0.08 29.82 -3.39
N GLU A 559 0.95 29.91 -2.38
CA GLU A 559 0.63 30.21 -0.99
C GLU A 559 -0.46 29.29 -0.38
N LYS A 560 -0.51 28.01 -0.77
CA LYS A 560 -1.45 26.98 -0.28
C LYS A 560 -0.94 26.27 0.98
N TYR A 561 -0.76 27.02 2.06
CA TYR A 561 -0.12 26.51 3.28
C TYR A 561 -0.90 25.40 3.99
N SER A 562 -2.22 25.33 3.83
CA SER A 562 -3.04 24.24 4.37
C SER A 562 -2.74 22.87 3.73
N GLN A 563 -2.37 22.86 2.44
CA GLN A 563 -2.14 21.62 1.68
C GLN A 563 -0.70 21.09 1.79
N ILE A 564 0.27 21.93 2.18
CA ILE A 564 1.68 21.52 2.26
C ILE A 564 1.88 20.32 3.20
N PRO A 565 1.35 20.32 4.45
CA PRO A 565 1.46 19.14 5.31
C PRO A 565 0.77 17.90 4.74
N GLU A 566 -0.34 18.07 4.02
CA GLU A 566 -1.07 16.96 3.40
C GLU A 566 -0.27 16.33 2.26
N PHE A 567 0.38 17.13 1.40
CA PHE A 567 1.27 16.61 0.36
C PHE A 567 2.49 15.88 0.92
N ILE A 568 3.08 16.41 2.01
CA ILE A 568 4.22 15.75 2.69
C ILE A 568 3.76 14.42 3.31
N ALA A 569 2.59 14.38 3.96
CA ALA A 569 2.04 13.15 4.52
C ALA A 569 1.69 12.13 3.43
N PHE A 570 1.16 12.58 2.29
CA PHE A 570 0.87 11.72 1.15
C PHE A 570 2.15 11.14 0.52
N GLU A 571 3.18 11.98 0.36
CA GLU A 571 4.50 11.55 -0.12
C GLU A 571 5.08 10.47 0.77
N ASP A 572 5.09 10.70 2.09
CA ASP A 572 5.59 9.76 3.09
C ASP A 572 4.80 8.44 3.06
N ARG A 573 3.46 8.49 3.05
CA ARG A 573 2.62 7.29 3.01
C ARG A 573 2.85 6.42 1.78
N LEU A 574 3.15 7.00 0.62
CA LEU A 574 3.44 6.25 -0.59
C LEU A 574 4.89 5.76 -0.67
N ASP A 575 5.86 6.58 -0.25
CA ASP A 575 7.26 6.19 -0.22
C ASP A 575 7.50 5.05 0.78
N ASN A 576 6.74 5.04 1.87
CA ASN A 576 6.76 4.05 2.92
C ASN A 576 5.54 3.11 2.87
N SER A 577 4.97 2.84 1.69
CA SER A 577 3.82 1.94 1.56
C SER A 577 4.17 0.47 1.85
N LEU A 578 3.37 -0.19 2.68
CA LEU A 578 3.45 -1.64 2.89
C LEU A 578 3.17 -2.43 1.61
N GLN A 579 2.18 -2.01 0.82
CA GLN A 579 1.80 -2.72 -0.41
C GLN A 579 2.90 -2.63 -1.47
N ARG A 580 3.61 -1.49 -1.55
CA ARG A 580 4.80 -1.34 -2.41
C ARG A 580 5.81 -2.45 -2.15
N ASP A 581 6.18 -2.62 -0.88
CA ASP A 581 7.27 -3.48 -0.50
C ASP A 581 6.84 -4.96 -0.46
N ILE A 582 5.55 -5.27 -0.21
CA ILE A 582 4.97 -6.60 -0.46
C ILE A 582 5.04 -6.96 -1.96
N VAL A 583 4.62 -6.06 -2.86
CA VAL A 583 4.66 -6.31 -4.31
C VAL A 583 6.10 -6.49 -4.79
N LYS A 584 7.05 -5.75 -4.22
CA LYS A 584 8.48 -5.95 -4.48
C LYS A 584 8.95 -7.33 -4.05
N MET A 585 8.58 -7.80 -2.86
CA MET A 585 8.91 -9.16 -2.42
C MET A 585 8.32 -10.23 -3.34
N GLU A 586 7.05 -10.09 -3.74
CA GLU A 586 6.42 -11.00 -4.70
C GLU A 586 7.14 -10.98 -6.06
N HIS A 587 7.52 -9.80 -6.56
CA HIS A 587 8.30 -9.67 -7.78
C HIS A 587 9.66 -10.36 -7.68
N LEU A 588 10.39 -10.18 -6.57
CA LEU A 588 11.66 -10.87 -6.32
C LEU A 588 11.49 -12.39 -6.36
N ARG A 589 10.48 -12.92 -5.66
CA ARG A 589 10.19 -14.36 -5.63
C ARG A 589 9.95 -14.91 -7.03
N MET A 590 9.22 -14.17 -7.89
CA MET A 590 9.01 -14.55 -9.29
C MET A 590 10.29 -14.43 -10.12
N ARG A 591 11.06 -13.36 -9.92
CA ARG A 591 12.30 -13.07 -10.65
C ARG A 591 13.34 -14.18 -10.47
N LEU A 592 13.53 -14.68 -9.25
CA LEU A 592 14.46 -15.78 -8.97
C LEU A 592 14.11 -17.09 -9.68
N THR A 593 12.86 -17.26 -10.11
CA THR A 593 12.43 -18.42 -10.90
C THR A 593 12.71 -18.26 -12.40
N HIS A 594 12.81 -17.02 -12.87
CA HIS A 594 12.95 -16.68 -14.29
C HIS A 594 14.40 -16.39 -14.67
N GLU A 595 15.07 -15.55 -13.89
CA GLU A 595 16.43 -15.12 -14.12
C GLU A 595 17.43 -16.08 -13.46
N PRO A 596 18.58 -16.34 -14.08
CA PRO A 596 19.66 -17.08 -13.43
C PRO A 596 20.15 -16.36 -12.17
N ILE A 597 20.26 -17.10 -11.06
CA ILE A 597 20.84 -16.58 -9.82
C ILE A 597 22.32 -16.25 -10.08
N SER A 598 22.64 -14.96 -10.05
CA SER A 598 23.98 -14.40 -10.30
C SER A 598 24.36 -13.40 -9.20
N SER A 599 25.65 -13.08 -9.07
CA SER A 599 26.14 -12.08 -8.11
C SER A 599 25.43 -10.74 -8.29
N ASP A 600 25.27 -10.30 -9.54
CA ASP A 600 24.69 -8.98 -9.84
C ASP A 600 23.23 -8.88 -9.38
N VAL A 601 22.44 -9.95 -9.57
CA VAL A 601 21.04 -10.01 -9.10
C VAL A 601 21.00 -10.05 -7.57
N VAL A 602 21.83 -10.88 -6.95
CA VAL A 602 21.89 -11.01 -5.48
C VAL A 602 22.28 -9.69 -4.83
N ASP A 603 23.33 -9.03 -5.33
CA ASP A 603 23.87 -7.79 -4.80
C ASP A 603 22.86 -6.64 -4.93
N MET A 604 22.25 -6.51 -6.10
CA MET A 604 21.25 -5.47 -6.35
C MET A 604 20.01 -5.65 -5.47
N GLU A 605 19.48 -6.88 -5.38
CA GLU A 605 18.32 -7.15 -4.53
C GLU A 605 18.68 -7.02 -3.05
N LEU A 606 19.85 -7.48 -2.60
CA LEU A 606 20.29 -7.34 -1.20
C LEU A 606 20.28 -5.89 -0.74
N ILE A 607 20.85 -4.97 -1.52
CA ILE A 607 20.89 -3.55 -1.21
C ILE A 607 19.46 -3.01 -1.04
N GLU A 608 18.58 -3.34 -1.98
CA GLU A 608 17.19 -2.88 -1.95
C GLU A 608 16.42 -3.44 -0.75
N LEU A 609 16.58 -4.72 -0.43
CA LEU A 609 15.94 -5.35 0.73
C LEU A 609 16.44 -4.77 2.06
N LYS A 610 17.73 -4.45 2.18
CA LYS A 610 18.28 -3.75 3.36
C LYS A 610 17.61 -2.38 3.55
N PHE A 611 17.42 -1.62 2.47
CA PHE A 611 16.71 -0.35 2.53
C PHE A 611 15.27 -0.52 2.98
N ILE A 612 14.53 -1.47 2.40
CA ILE A 612 13.15 -1.77 2.78
C ILE A 612 13.06 -2.17 4.25
N PHE A 613 13.97 -3.03 4.73
CA PHE A 613 13.98 -3.51 6.12
C PHE A 613 14.07 -2.38 7.16
N ASP A 614 14.72 -1.27 6.82
CA ASP A 614 14.88 -0.12 7.70
C ASP A 614 13.80 0.97 7.53
N ARG A 615 12.83 0.76 6.62
CA ARG A 615 11.68 1.66 6.44
C ARG A 615 10.61 1.44 7.51
N GLN A 616 9.97 2.55 7.89
CA GLN A 616 8.65 2.50 8.48
C GLN A 616 7.64 2.16 7.38
N HIS A 617 6.58 1.42 7.68
CA HIS A 617 5.57 1.05 6.67
C HIS A 617 4.19 1.58 7.05
N HIS A 618 3.47 2.14 6.08
CA HIS A 618 2.07 2.53 6.17
C HIS A 618 1.23 1.52 5.41
N ASP A 619 0.23 0.92 6.06
CA ASP A 619 -0.74 0.07 5.37
C ASP A 619 -1.87 0.93 4.81
N ASN A 620 -1.82 1.19 3.51
CA ASN A 620 -2.81 1.97 2.78
C ASN A 620 -3.85 1.09 2.05
N ARG A 621 -3.79 -0.23 2.22
CA ARG A 621 -4.66 -1.15 1.48
C ARG A 621 -6.11 -0.97 1.90
N ASP A 622 -6.99 -0.90 0.91
CA ASP A 622 -8.41 -0.70 1.15
C ASP A 622 -9.11 -2.06 1.24
N PHE A 623 -9.29 -2.54 2.47
CA PHE A 623 -10.11 -3.72 2.76
C PHE A 623 -11.59 -3.38 2.93
N ALA A 624 -11.91 -2.11 3.22
CA ALA A 624 -13.27 -1.64 3.47
C ALA A 624 -14.09 -1.48 2.17
N ILE A 625 -13.42 -1.41 1.01
CA ILE A 625 -14.07 -1.41 -0.30
C ILE A 625 -14.89 -2.69 -0.57
N LEU A 626 -14.53 -3.81 0.07
CA LEU A 626 -15.33 -5.03 0.00
C LEU A 626 -16.60 -4.84 0.81
N VAL A 627 -17.73 -4.95 0.12
CA VAL A 627 -19.02 -5.03 0.76
C VAL A 627 -19.07 -6.21 1.74
N ASP A 628 -19.53 -5.94 2.96
CA ASP A 628 -19.69 -6.94 4.00
C ASP A 628 -21.14 -6.99 4.47
N TYR A 629 -21.84 -8.00 3.98
CA TYR A 629 -23.19 -8.35 4.43
C TYR A 629 -23.16 -9.64 5.25
N GLN A 630 -22.04 -10.02 5.86
CA GLN A 630 -22.05 -11.13 6.80
C GLN A 630 -22.82 -10.77 8.09
N PRO A 631 -23.39 -11.77 8.79
CA PRO A 631 -23.92 -11.59 10.14
C PRO A 631 -22.85 -11.07 11.08
N GLU A 632 -23.23 -10.25 12.06
CA GLU A 632 -22.28 -9.70 13.05
C GLU A 632 -21.50 -10.80 13.81
N VAL A 633 -22.16 -11.92 14.07
CA VAL A 633 -21.58 -13.07 14.78
C VAL A 633 -20.60 -13.91 13.93
N ALA A 634 -20.50 -13.63 12.63
CA ALA A 634 -19.59 -14.31 11.71
C ALA A 634 -18.41 -13.40 11.35
N GLY A 635 -17.29 -14.00 10.94
CA GLY A 635 -16.21 -13.21 10.34
C GLY A 635 -16.68 -12.50 9.08
N SER A 636 -16.18 -11.30 8.84
CA SER A 636 -16.49 -10.48 7.66
C SER A 636 -16.19 -11.22 6.35
N PHE A 637 -16.80 -10.80 5.24
CA PHE A 637 -16.49 -11.36 3.93
C PHE A 637 -14.98 -11.34 3.63
N ASN A 638 -14.28 -10.26 3.99
CA ASN A 638 -12.83 -10.16 3.83
C ASN A 638 -12.08 -11.23 4.62
N GLU A 639 -12.37 -11.39 5.92
CA GLU A 639 -11.72 -12.37 6.79
C GLU A 639 -11.98 -13.81 6.34
N GLN A 640 -13.22 -14.10 5.95
CA GLN A 640 -13.58 -15.42 5.44
C GLN A 640 -12.83 -15.75 4.14
N THR A 641 -12.59 -14.75 3.29
CA THR A 641 -11.98 -14.92 1.96
C THR A 641 -10.49 -14.58 1.87
N LEU A 642 -9.79 -14.51 2.99
CA LEU A 642 -8.34 -14.44 3.00
C LEU A 642 -7.75 -15.70 2.37
N LEU A 643 -6.85 -15.52 1.39
CA LEU A 643 -6.16 -16.64 0.75
C LEU A 643 -5.33 -17.38 1.81
N LEU A 644 -5.52 -18.70 1.92
CA LEU A 644 -4.92 -19.55 2.95
C LEU A 644 -5.26 -19.14 4.40
N GLY A 645 -6.31 -18.34 4.60
CA GLY A 645 -6.76 -17.90 5.93
C GLY A 645 -5.81 -16.96 6.66
N LYS A 646 -4.86 -16.33 5.97
CA LYS A 646 -3.87 -15.39 6.55
C LYS A 646 -3.79 -14.12 5.72
N SER A 647 -3.83 -12.96 6.36
CA SER A 647 -3.46 -11.69 5.71
C SER A 647 -1.94 -11.56 5.67
N GLU A 648 -1.38 -11.02 4.60
CA GLU A 648 0.05 -10.65 4.56
C GLU A 648 0.20 -9.19 4.95
N GLY A 649 0.65 -8.92 6.18
CA GLY A 649 0.91 -7.59 6.71
C GLY A 649 2.41 -7.32 6.84
N GLN A 650 2.74 -6.48 7.83
CA GLN A 650 4.13 -6.15 8.15
C GLN A 650 4.89 -7.36 8.69
N GLY A 651 4.23 -8.29 9.40
CA GLY A 651 4.83 -9.50 9.92
C GLY A 651 5.33 -10.46 8.83
N TRP A 652 4.50 -10.66 7.80
CA TRP A 652 4.84 -11.45 6.63
C TRP A 652 5.99 -10.81 5.84
N LEU A 653 5.93 -9.50 5.59
CA LEU A 653 6.98 -8.76 4.90
C LEU A 653 8.31 -8.86 5.67
N SER A 654 8.29 -8.56 6.97
CA SER A 654 9.45 -8.64 7.86
C SER A 654 10.08 -10.04 7.83
N SER A 655 9.26 -11.10 7.92
CA SER A 655 9.74 -12.48 7.92
C SER A 655 10.46 -12.84 6.61
N LEU A 656 9.89 -12.46 5.46
CA LEU A 656 10.52 -12.73 4.16
C LEU A 656 11.75 -11.85 3.93
N LEU A 657 11.73 -10.58 4.33
CA LEU A 657 12.90 -9.70 4.26
C LEU A 657 14.07 -10.30 5.04
N LYS A 658 13.84 -10.69 6.29
CA LYS A 658 14.88 -11.31 7.14
C LYS A 658 15.43 -12.58 6.48
N LEU A 659 14.56 -13.44 5.96
CA LEU A 659 14.95 -14.66 5.24
C LEU A 659 15.85 -14.34 4.04
N TYR A 660 15.42 -13.45 3.14
CA TYR A 660 16.15 -13.15 1.90
C TYR A 660 17.43 -12.35 2.16
N ILE A 661 17.41 -11.38 3.08
CA ILE A 661 18.60 -10.62 3.47
C ILE A 661 19.68 -11.55 4.00
N ARG A 662 19.32 -12.53 4.85
CA ARG A 662 20.29 -13.51 5.36
C ARG A 662 20.89 -14.36 4.23
N ALA A 663 20.03 -14.92 3.37
CA ALA A 663 20.48 -15.75 2.25
C ALA A 663 21.37 -14.97 1.24
N PHE A 664 20.97 -13.75 0.90
CA PHE A 664 21.71 -12.90 -0.05
C PHE A 664 22.99 -12.33 0.55
N THR A 665 23.02 -12.00 1.84
CA THR A 665 24.25 -11.57 2.51
C THR A 665 25.33 -12.64 2.40
N GLN A 666 24.97 -13.92 2.56
CA GLN A 666 25.90 -15.03 2.41
C GLN A 666 26.39 -15.22 0.96
N ALA A 667 25.48 -15.07 0.00
CA ALA A 667 25.78 -15.20 -1.42
C ALA A 667 26.55 -14.00 -2.01
N SER A 668 26.43 -12.81 -1.41
CA SER A 668 27.06 -11.56 -1.84
C SER A 668 28.49 -11.40 -1.31
N ASP A 669 29.34 -10.71 -2.05
CA ASP A 669 30.67 -10.23 -1.59
C ASP A 669 30.63 -8.80 -1.03
N LEU A 670 29.49 -8.11 -1.11
CA LEU A 670 29.29 -6.77 -0.58
C LEU A 670 29.08 -6.82 0.95
N ASP A 671 30.15 -6.58 1.69
CA ASP A 671 30.01 -6.24 3.12
C ASP A 671 29.71 -4.75 3.30
N ASP A 672 29.45 -4.33 4.53
CA ASP A 672 29.08 -2.94 4.84
C ASP A 672 30.16 -1.92 4.40
N THR A 673 31.44 -2.33 4.38
CA THR A 673 32.57 -1.47 3.95
C THR A 673 32.57 -1.29 2.44
N VAL A 674 32.32 -2.37 1.68
CA VAL A 674 32.24 -2.32 0.22
C VAL A 674 30.99 -1.55 -0.21
N GLU A 675 29.86 -1.84 0.42
CA GLU A 675 28.58 -1.18 0.13
C GLU A 675 28.68 0.34 0.33
N GLU A 676 29.26 0.80 1.43
CA GLU A 676 29.47 2.24 1.70
C GLU A 676 30.21 2.96 0.58
N LYS A 677 31.17 2.30 -0.08
CA LYS A 677 31.99 2.88 -1.14
C LYS A 677 31.40 2.76 -2.52
N LEU A 678 30.51 1.78 -2.75
CA LEU A 678 29.93 1.51 -4.07
C LEU A 678 28.49 2.03 -4.22
N LEU A 679 27.82 2.36 -3.13
CA LEU A 679 26.44 2.84 -3.15
C LEU A 679 26.33 4.16 -3.92
N VAL A 680 25.33 4.22 -4.81
CA VAL A 680 25.01 5.41 -5.59
C VAL A 680 23.71 6.03 -5.05
N GLY A 681 23.76 7.31 -4.70
CA GLY A 681 22.62 8.05 -4.14
C GLY A 681 22.73 8.26 -2.63
N ASP A 682 21.85 9.10 -2.12
CA ASP A 682 21.76 9.39 -0.69
C ASP A 682 21.11 8.20 0.04
N ARG A 683 21.59 7.93 1.25
CA ARG A 683 20.89 6.99 2.13
C ARG A 683 19.56 7.60 2.57
N PRO A 684 18.48 6.81 2.65
CA PRO A 684 17.23 7.27 3.25
C PRO A 684 17.49 7.86 4.64
N LYS A 685 16.76 8.92 4.98
CA LYS A 685 16.83 9.53 6.32
C LYS A 685 16.45 8.47 7.35
N GLN A 686 17.39 8.15 8.24
CA GLN A 686 17.12 7.21 9.32
C GLN A 686 16.32 7.93 10.40
N LEU A 687 15.09 7.48 10.65
CA LEU A 687 14.32 7.93 11.80
C LEU A 687 15.04 7.53 13.10
N PRO A 688 15.08 8.42 14.11
CA PRO A 688 15.67 8.14 15.40
C PRO A 688 14.76 7.19 16.22
N GLU A 689 14.74 5.92 15.86
CA GLU A 689 14.15 4.86 16.70
C GLU A 689 15.21 4.08 17.47
N LEU A 690 14.83 3.67 18.69
CA LEU A 690 15.68 3.05 19.72
C LEU A 690 16.24 1.66 19.33
N ASP A 691 15.67 0.99 18.32
CA ASP A 691 16.04 -0.39 17.92
C ASP A 691 17.30 -0.49 17.05
N LYS A 692 17.92 0.64 16.69
CA LYS A 692 19.12 0.68 15.82
C LYS A 692 20.47 0.64 16.56
N GLN A 693 20.48 0.44 17.88
CA GLN A 693 21.74 0.13 18.59
C GLN A 693 22.27 -1.27 18.26
N THR A 694 21.38 -2.17 17.84
CA THR A 694 21.71 -3.55 17.48
C THR A 694 22.12 -3.63 16.00
N PRO A 695 23.27 -4.24 15.66
CA PRO A 695 23.69 -4.43 14.27
C PRO A 695 22.66 -5.17 13.41
N LEU A 696 22.60 -4.84 12.11
CA LEU A 696 21.66 -5.47 11.17
C LEU A 696 21.72 -7.00 11.21
N LYS A 697 22.94 -7.56 11.27
CA LYS A 697 23.18 -9.02 11.35
C LYS A 697 22.44 -9.72 12.50
N ASP A 698 22.21 -9.01 13.61
CA ASP A 698 21.55 -9.54 14.79
C ASP A 698 20.03 -9.28 14.71
N ARG A 699 19.63 -8.11 14.18
CA ARG A 699 18.22 -7.77 13.91
C ARG A 699 17.55 -8.74 12.93
N VAL A 700 18.26 -9.21 11.91
CA VAL A 700 17.70 -10.17 10.94
C VAL A 700 17.57 -11.60 11.48
N LYS A 701 18.19 -11.92 12.63
CA LYS A 701 18.04 -13.22 13.32
C LYS A 701 16.84 -13.25 14.25
N SER A 702 16.35 -12.09 14.71
CA SER A 702 15.20 -12.04 15.61
C SER A 702 13.89 -12.41 14.89
N ARG A 703 13.00 -13.10 15.60
CA ARG A 703 11.65 -13.46 15.13
C ARG A 703 10.66 -13.09 16.24
N ALA A 704 9.79 -12.11 15.99
CA ALA A 704 8.74 -11.78 16.96
C ALA A 704 7.51 -12.66 16.71
N GLU A 705 6.80 -13.07 17.76
CA GLU A 705 5.63 -13.95 17.65
C GLU A 705 4.51 -13.32 16.78
N ALA A 706 4.31 -12.00 16.91
CA ALA A 706 3.38 -11.25 16.09
C ALA A 706 3.75 -11.30 14.58
N GLU A 707 5.04 -11.33 14.24
CA GLU A 707 5.47 -11.46 12.84
C GLU A 707 5.13 -12.84 12.28
N LEU A 708 5.39 -13.88 13.07
CA LEU A 708 5.16 -15.28 12.69
C LEU A 708 3.67 -15.62 12.59
N ALA A 709 2.80 -14.89 13.30
CA ALA A 709 1.35 -15.11 13.30
C ALA A 709 0.70 -14.87 11.92
N GLU A 710 1.31 -14.06 11.06
CA GLU A 710 0.84 -13.79 9.69
C GLU A 710 1.26 -14.89 8.69
N LEU A 711 2.21 -15.74 9.07
CA LEU A 711 2.67 -16.84 8.24
C LEU A 711 1.69 -18.01 8.29
N THR A 712 1.51 -18.64 7.13
CA THR A 712 0.97 -20.00 7.07
C THR A 712 1.96 -20.97 7.72
N ARG A 713 1.49 -22.15 8.13
CA ARG A 713 2.37 -23.20 8.66
C ARG A 713 3.50 -23.60 7.68
N HIS A 714 3.27 -23.46 6.38
CA HIS A 714 4.24 -23.80 5.33
C HIS A 714 5.29 -22.70 5.17
N GLU A 715 4.87 -21.43 5.23
CA GLU A 715 5.79 -20.30 5.28
C GLU A 715 6.63 -20.32 6.57
N LEU A 716 6.04 -20.70 7.71
CA LEU A 716 6.80 -20.88 8.95
C LEU A 716 7.88 -21.96 8.83
N ALA A 717 7.55 -23.11 8.24
CA ALA A 717 8.53 -24.17 7.97
C ALA A 717 9.65 -23.68 7.04
N LEU A 718 9.31 -22.87 6.02
CA LEU A 718 10.30 -22.26 5.12
C LEU A 718 11.25 -21.32 5.87
N VAL A 719 10.73 -20.47 6.76
CA VAL A 719 11.53 -19.57 7.60
C VAL A 719 12.47 -20.37 8.50
N GLN A 720 11.97 -21.42 9.15
CA GLN A 720 12.79 -22.30 9.99
C GLN A 720 13.89 -23.00 9.18
N PHE A 721 13.58 -23.50 7.98
CA PHE A 721 14.55 -24.08 7.07
C PHE A 721 15.63 -23.07 6.65
N ALA A 722 15.23 -21.87 6.27
CA ALA A 722 16.15 -20.82 5.82
C ALA A 722 17.04 -20.31 6.96
N ASP A 723 16.50 -20.23 8.18
CA ASP A 723 17.26 -19.88 9.37
C ASP A 723 18.30 -20.94 9.71
N ALA A 724 17.90 -22.22 9.76
CA ALA A 724 18.82 -23.33 9.99
C ALA A 724 19.91 -23.41 8.90
N LEU A 725 19.53 -23.21 7.64
CA LEU A 725 20.47 -23.18 6.50
C LEU A 725 21.47 -22.04 6.63
N SER A 726 20.99 -20.84 6.98
CA SER A 726 21.84 -19.67 7.16
C SER A 726 22.79 -19.86 8.35
N ASP A 727 22.30 -20.31 9.51
CA ASP A 727 23.12 -20.55 10.70
C ASP A 727 24.20 -21.61 10.45
N TRP A 728 23.85 -22.69 9.74
CA TRP A 728 24.80 -23.74 9.40
C TRP A 728 25.92 -23.26 8.47
N LEU A 729 25.59 -22.40 7.49
CA LEU A 729 26.54 -21.97 6.46
C LEU A 729 27.33 -20.71 6.82
N GLU A 730 26.87 -19.91 7.79
CA GLU A 730 27.47 -18.63 8.18
C GLU A 730 28.99 -18.71 8.42
N PRO A 731 29.53 -19.64 9.24
CA PRO A 731 30.97 -19.69 9.52
C PRO A 731 31.83 -19.92 8.26
N TYR A 732 31.32 -20.70 7.29
CA TYR A 732 32.06 -21.01 6.08
C TYR A 732 31.99 -19.87 5.05
N HIS A 733 30.88 -19.14 5.00
CA HIS A 733 30.76 -17.94 4.19
C HIS A 733 31.66 -16.83 4.71
N ASP A 734 31.65 -16.59 6.01
CA ASP A 734 32.52 -15.61 6.67
C ASP A 734 33.99 -15.93 6.41
N TYR A 735 34.38 -17.20 6.58
CA TYR A 735 35.73 -17.64 6.27
C TYR A 735 36.06 -17.58 4.77
N ALA A 736 35.13 -17.86 3.87
CA ALA A 736 35.41 -17.87 2.42
C ALA A 736 35.30 -16.49 1.75
N ARG A 737 34.74 -15.48 2.43
CA ARG A 737 34.56 -14.14 1.89
C ARG A 737 35.90 -13.49 1.52
N PRO A 738 36.02 -12.85 0.34
CA PRO A 738 37.19 -12.05 -0.01
C PRO A 738 37.30 -10.82 0.89
N PRO A 739 38.51 -10.35 1.22
CA PRO A 739 38.69 -9.09 1.94
C PRO A 739 38.12 -7.89 1.16
N PRO A 740 37.56 -6.87 1.81
CA PRO A 740 36.94 -5.70 1.14
C PRO A 740 37.85 -5.00 0.13
N ALA A 741 39.15 -4.91 0.45
CA ALA A 741 40.14 -4.31 -0.46
C ALA A 741 40.23 -5.05 -1.81
N VAL A 742 40.05 -6.38 -1.82
CA VAL A 742 40.07 -7.19 -3.05
C VAL A 742 38.80 -6.94 -3.86
N VAL A 743 37.64 -6.90 -3.20
CA VAL A 743 36.34 -6.65 -3.84
C VAL A 743 36.32 -5.25 -4.48
N LEU A 744 36.78 -4.23 -3.74
CA LEU A 744 36.87 -2.86 -4.23
C LEU A 744 37.85 -2.70 -5.40
N ALA A 745 38.99 -3.38 -5.36
CA ALA A 745 39.96 -3.36 -6.46
C ALA A 745 39.36 -3.99 -7.74
N GLU A 746 38.62 -5.09 -7.59
CA GLU A 746 37.95 -5.73 -8.73
C GLU A 746 36.80 -4.86 -9.26
N ALA A 747 35.99 -4.27 -8.38
CA ALA A 747 34.94 -3.33 -8.78
C ALA A 747 35.52 -2.15 -9.56
N ALA A 748 36.60 -1.53 -9.07
CA ALA A 748 37.29 -0.44 -9.76
C ALA A 748 37.82 -0.86 -11.14
N ARG A 749 38.41 -2.06 -11.24
CA ARG A 749 38.89 -2.63 -12.51
C ARG A 749 37.75 -2.86 -13.50
N LEU A 750 36.61 -3.38 -13.04
CA LEU A 750 35.43 -3.62 -13.87
C LEU A 750 34.80 -2.31 -14.36
N THR A 751 34.67 -1.31 -13.47
CA THR A 751 34.18 0.02 -13.84
C THR A 751 35.10 0.68 -14.87
N GLU A 752 36.42 0.62 -14.68
CA GLU A 752 37.38 1.18 -15.64
C GLU A 752 37.31 0.48 -16.99
N LYS A 753 37.18 -0.85 -17.00
CA LYS A 753 37.00 -1.62 -18.24
C LYS A 753 35.71 -1.26 -18.97
N LYS A 754 34.63 -1.01 -18.23
CA LYS A 754 33.29 -0.74 -18.78
C LYS A 754 33.12 0.71 -19.25
N THR A 755 33.67 1.66 -18.50
CA THR A 755 33.47 3.10 -18.72
C THR A 755 34.68 3.81 -19.34
N GLY A 756 35.88 3.23 -19.20
CA GLY A 756 37.15 3.86 -19.59
C GLY A 756 37.69 4.85 -18.54
N PHE A 757 37.07 4.97 -17.37
CA PHE A 757 37.46 5.88 -16.29
C PHE A 757 37.61 5.15 -14.96
N PRO A 758 38.57 5.55 -14.10
CA PRO A 758 38.72 4.95 -12.79
C PRO A 758 37.49 5.23 -11.91
N LEU A 759 37.13 4.26 -11.06
CA LEU A 759 36.09 4.44 -10.06
C LEU A 759 36.52 5.50 -9.04
N LYS A 760 35.71 6.56 -8.90
CA LYS A 760 36.00 7.69 -8.01
C LYS A 760 35.75 7.32 -6.55
N GLY A 761 36.59 7.81 -5.63
CA GLY A 761 36.41 7.61 -4.18
C GLY A 761 36.88 6.25 -3.63
N VAL A 762 37.41 5.36 -4.48
CA VAL A 762 37.98 4.07 -4.08
C VAL A 762 39.49 4.09 -4.29
N GLU A 763 40.25 4.23 -3.19
CA GLU A 763 41.70 4.04 -3.24
C GLU A 763 42.02 2.55 -3.36
N ILE A 764 42.70 2.17 -4.43
CA ILE A 764 43.17 0.79 -4.66
C ILE A 764 44.53 0.64 -3.97
N PRO A 765 44.67 -0.20 -2.92
CA PRO A 765 45.98 -0.46 -2.33
C PRO A 765 46.91 -1.09 -3.38
N PRO A 766 48.22 -0.79 -3.37
CA PRO A 766 49.16 -1.39 -4.32
C PRO A 766 49.15 -2.92 -4.16
N GLN A 767 48.78 -3.63 -5.24
CA GLN A 767 48.82 -5.08 -5.30
C GLN A 767 50.28 -5.55 -5.30
N ASN A 768 50.81 -5.91 -4.13
CA ASN A 768 51.95 -6.81 -4.08
C ASN A 768 51.42 -8.24 -4.31
N GLY A 769 51.84 -8.83 -5.42
CA GLY A 769 51.41 -10.16 -5.83
C GLY A 769 51.72 -11.25 -4.80
N ASN A 770 50.94 -12.33 -4.94
CA ASN A 770 51.04 -13.64 -4.30
C ASN A 770 50.46 -13.81 -2.88
N SER A 771 49.38 -14.60 -2.86
CA SER A 771 48.89 -15.44 -1.76
C SER A 771 48.93 -14.80 -0.37
N HIS A 772 47.84 -14.13 0.01
CA HIS A 772 47.45 -14.17 1.41
C HIS A 772 47.17 -15.65 1.75
N LYS A 773 48.16 -16.34 2.34
CA LYS A 773 47.86 -17.45 3.23
C LYS A 773 46.94 -16.85 4.30
N LYS A 774 45.69 -17.30 4.39
CA LYS A 774 44.87 -17.03 5.57
C LYS A 774 45.57 -17.72 6.74
N ASP A 775 46.01 -16.93 7.72
CA ASP A 775 46.62 -17.45 8.95
C ASP A 775 45.57 -18.15 9.84
N GLU A 776 44.27 -17.94 9.55
CA GLU A 776 43.14 -18.63 10.18
C GLU A 776 42.95 -20.05 9.62
N GLU A 777 42.73 -21.01 10.51
CA GLU A 777 42.33 -22.36 10.12
C GLU A 777 40.90 -22.39 9.57
N PRO A 778 40.61 -23.24 8.56
CA PRO A 778 39.25 -23.36 8.04
C PRO A 778 38.30 -23.88 9.13
N PRO A 779 37.04 -23.40 9.18
CA PRO A 779 36.05 -23.88 10.13
C PRO A 779 35.86 -25.39 10.06
N THR A 780 35.70 -26.04 11.22
CA THR A 780 35.42 -27.47 11.31
C THR A 780 34.11 -27.81 10.60
N VAL A 781 34.16 -28.75 9.68
CA VAL A 781 32.97 -29.21 8.95
C VAL A 781 32.04 -29.97 9.89
N VAL A 782 30.84 -29.44 10.12
CA VAL A 782 29.77 -30.07 10.91
C VAL A 782 28.63 -30.57 10.01
N ASP A 783 27.90 -31.58 10.49
CA ASP A 783 26.72 -32.10 9.80
C ASP A 783 25.59 -31.06 9.72
N PRO A 784 24.79 -31.07 8.64
CA PRO A 784 23.64 -30.18 8.52
C PRO A 784 22.59 -30.48 9.61
N PRO A 785 21.96 -29.45 10.21
CA PRO A 785 20.85 -29.62 11.13
C PRO A 785 19.71 -30.47 10.57
N GLU A 786 19.00 -31.17 11.46
CA GLU A 786 17.84 -32.03 11.12
C GLU A 786 16.77 -31.26 10.35
N ALA A 787 16.51 -30.00 10.74
CA ALA A 787 15.58 -29.10 10.07
C ALA A 787 15.92 -28.83 8.59
N ILE A 788 17.17 -29.02 8.15
CA ILE A 788 17.56 -28.93 6.73
C ILE A 788 17.36 -30.28 6.04
N VAL A 789 17.77 -31.37 6.70
CA VAL A 789 17.80 -32.71 6.11
C VAL A 789 16.39 -33.26 5.88
N GLN A 790 15.47 -33.04 6.82
CA GLN A 790 14.10 -33.58 6.76
C GLN A 790 13.13 -32.68 5.99
N PHE A 791 13.43 -31.39 5.82
CA PHE A 791 12.48 -30.41 5.28
C PHE A 791 11.77 -30.85 3.99
N PHE A 792 12.53 -31.34 3.00
CA PHE A 792 11.95 -31.73 1.71
C PHE A 792 11.06 -32.97 1.83
N GLU A 793 11.43 -33.93 2.68
CA GLU A 793 10.63 -35.15 2.93
C GLU A 793 9.34 -34.81 3.67
N ASP A 794 9.42 -33.94 4.68
CA ASP A 794 8.25 -33.43 5.42
C ASP A 794 7.30 -32.67 4.50
N MET A 795 7.84 -31.82 3.61
CA MET A 795 7.06 -31.09 2.63
C MET A 795 6.44 -31.98 1.56
N GLN A 796 7.09 -33.09 1.17
CA GLN A 796 6.49 -34.10 0.30
C GLN A 796 5.31 -34.81 0.99
N ALA A 797 5.49 -35.23 2.25
CA ALA A 797 4.41 -35.84 3.04
C ALA A 797 3.23 -34.87 3.20
N ARG A 798 3.56 -33.59 3.41
CA ARG A 798 2.56 -32.52 3.48
C ARG A 798 1.85 -32.29 2.15
N PHE A 799 2.56 -32.28 1.04
CA PHE A 799 1.98 -32.17 -0.30
C PHE A 799 0.97 -33.28 -0.56
N ASN A 800 1.32 -34.53 -0.20
CA ASN A 800 0.43 -35.67 -0.36
C ASN A 800 -0.86 -35.53 0.48
N THR A 801 -0.76 -35.10 1.74
CA THR A 801 -1.95 -34.91 2.60
C THR A 801 -2.81 -33.72 2.15
N VAL A 802 -2.22 -32.66 1.59
CA VAL A 802 -3.01 -31.57 0.99
C VAL A 802 -3.69 -32.01 -0.30
N LYS A 803 -3.02 -32.83 -1.12
CA LYS A 803 -3.60 -33.37 -2.34
C LYS A 803 -4.87 -34.19 -2.04
N GLU A 804 -4.88 -34.95 -0.95
CA GLU A 804 -6.07 -35.67 -0.47
C GLU A 804 -7.21 -34.75 -0.04
N SER A 805 -6.91 -33.55 0.48
CA SER A 805 -7.93 -32.56 0.87
C SER A 805 -8.63 -31.87 -0.31
N GLY A 806 -8.04 -31.91 -1.50
CA GLY A 806 -8.60 -31.35 -2.74
C GLY A 806 -8.44 -29.83 -2.94
N SER A 807 -7.85 -29.09 -1.98
CA SER A 807 -7.65 -27.65 -2.12
C SER A 807 -6.48 -27.29 -3.05
N LEU A 808 -6.78 -26.94 -4.30
CA LEU A 808 -5.73 -26.62 -5.28
C LEU A 808 -4.84 -25.44 -4.83
N SER A 809 -5.42 -24.42 -4.20
CA SER A 809 -4.65 -23.27 -3.69
C SER A 809 -3.64 -23.67 -2.62
N GLU A 810 -3.99 -24.62 -1.73
CA GLU A 810 -3.02 -25.17 -0.78
C GLU A 810 -1.95 -26.04 -1.48
N ILE A 811 -2.33 -26.85 -2.47
CA ILE A 811 -1.38 -27.68 -3.24
C ILE A 811 -0.31 -26.78 -3.91
N LEU A 812 -0.76 -25.70 -4.58
CA LEU A 812 0.12 -24.73 -5.24
C LEU A 812 1.01 -24.01 -4.23
N HIS A 813 0.48 -23.67 -3.04
CA HIS A 813 1.25 -23.03 -1.99
C HIS A 813 2.38 -23.93 -1.47
N VAL A 814 2.08 -25.19 -1.16
CA VAL A 814 3.09 -26.17 -0.72
C VAL A 814 4.18 -26.36 -1.78
N ALA A 815 3.79 -26.48 -3.05
CA ALA A 815 4.73 -26.59 -4.17
C ALA A 815 5.63 -25.34 -4.29
N THR A 816 5.06 -24.15 -4.09
CA THR A 816 5.78 -22.88 -4.13
C THR A 816 6.78 -22.77 -2.98
N VAL A 817 6.42 -23.22 -1.78
CA VAL A 817 7.33 -23.27 -0.64
C VAL A 817 8.50 -24.23 -0.90
N VAL A 818 8.25 -25.40 -1.51
CA VAL A 818 9.32 -26.34 -1.91
C VAL A 818 10.24 -25.71 -2.96
N GLN A 819 9.66 -25.05 -3.97
CA GLN A 819 10.42 -24.33 -4.99
C GLN A 819 11.31 -23.25 -4.36
N GLU A 820 10.76 -22.47 -3.43
CA GLU A 820 11.46 -21.38 -2.77
C GLU A 820 12.60 -21.90 -1.88
N ALA A 821 12.36 -22.95 -1.09
CA ALA A 821 13.41 -23.62 -0.31
C ALA A 821 14.54 -24.17 -1.20
N PHE A 822 14.19 -24.77 -2.35
CA PHE A 822 15.18 -25.23 -3.33
C PHE A 822 16.02 -24.07 -3.88
N LEU A 823 15.40 -22.95 -4.24
CA LEU A 823 16.12 -21.78 -4.74
C LEU A 823 16.98 -21.13 -3.65
N LEU A 824 16.52 -21.05 -2.40
CA LEU A 824 17.31 -20.57 -1.26
C LEU A 824 18.54 -21.46 -1.02
N PHE A 825 18.40 -22.78 -1.15
CA PHE A 825 19.54 -23.69 -1.09
C PHE A 825 20.53 -23.43 -2.24
N VAL A 826 20.05 -23.17 -3.46
CA VAL A 826 20.91 -22.78 -4.59
C VAL A 826 21.65 -21.48 -4.30
N VAL A 827 20.95 -20.44 -3.81
CA VAL A 827 21.54 -19.15 -3.43
C VAL A 827 22.62 -19.37 -2.36
N ALA A 828 22.28 -20.01 -1.24
CA ALA A 828 23.17 -20.19 -0.10
C ALA A 828 24.42 -21.02 -0.43
N THR A 829 24.36 -21.88 -1.44
CA THR A 829 25.50 -22.71 -1.87
C THR A 829 26.28 -22.15 -3.06
N THR A 830 25.86 -21.02 -3.65
CA THR A 830 26.44 -20.49 -4.90
C THR A 830 27.93 -20.18 -4.78
N ARG A 831 28.38 -19.58 -3.66
CA ARG A 831 29.81 -19.30 -3.38
C ARG A 831 30.70 -20.54 -3.50
N PHE A 832 30.16 -21.70 -3.11
CA PHE A 832 30.90 -22.95 -3.05
C PHE A 832 30.83 -23.76 -4.36
N LYS A 833 30.14 -23.27 -5.40
CA LYS A 833 30.16 -23.91 -6.73
C LYS A 833 31.53 -23.76 -7.42
N ALA A 834 32.24 -22.66 -7.16
CA ALA A 834 33.55 -22.40 -7.74
C ALA A 834 34.62 -23.32 -7.14
N GLN A 835 35.16 -24.23 -7.96
CA GLN A 835 36.23 -25.16 -7.54
C GLN A 835 37.47 -24.45 -7.00
N SER A 836 37.77 -23.24 -7.48
CA SER A 836 38.85 -22.40 -6.95
C SER A 836 38.59 -22.01 -5.50
N VAL A 837 37.40 -21.50 -5.17
CA VAL A 837 36.99 -21.11 -3.81
C VAL A 837 37.07 -22.30 -2.87
N VAL A 838 36.55 -23.47 -3.29
CA VAL A 838 36.55 -24.69 -2.47
C VAL A 838 37.98 -25.18 -2.18
N LYS A 839 38.85 -25.21 -3.20
CA LYS A 839 40.24 -25.68 -3.05
C LYS A 839 41.08 -24.71 -2.22
N ILE A 840 40.97 -23.41 -2.46
CA ILE A 840 41.72 -22.37 -1.74
C ILE A 840 41.36 -22.38 -0.25
N ASN A 841 40.07 -22.51 0.06
CA ASN A 841 39.57 -22.47 1.44
C ASN A 841 39.47 -23.86 2.10
N LYS A 842 39.90 -24.95 1.44
CA LYS A 842 39.83 -26.34 1.93
C LYS A 842 38.42 -26.81 2.34
N LEU A 843 37.37 -26.33 1.67
CA LEU A 843 35.96 -26.62 2.01
C LEU A 843 35.38 -27.87 1.30
N GLY A 844 36.22 -28.80 0.84
CA GLY A 844 35.76 -29.98 0.09
C GLY A 844 34.84 -30.91 0.91
N GLY A 845 35.08 -31.02 2.22
CA GLY A 845 34.21 -31.78 3.13
C GLY A 845 32.80 -31.20 3.24
N LEU A 846 32.69 -29.87 3.33
CA LEU A 846 31.41 -29.16 3.36
C LEU A 846 30.60 -29.39 2.09
N VAL A 847 31.23 -29.24 0.91
CA VAL A 847 30.58 -29.50 -0.38
C VAL A 847 30.08 -30.95 -0.48
N GLY A 848 30.78 -31.90 0.15
CA GLY A 848 30.32 -33.28 0.29
C GLY A 848 28.97 -33.41 1.00
N LYS A 849 28.69 -32.57 2.00
CA LYS A 849 27.43 -32.54 2.76
C LYS A 849 26.25 -31.93 2.00
N PHE A 850 26.50 -31.17 0.92
CA PHE A 850 25.42 -30.63 0.07
C PHE A 850 24.76 -31.69 -0.80
N LYS A 851 25.47 -32.77 -1.15
CA LYS A 851 24.98 -33.77 -2.12
C LYS A 851 23.68 -34.45 -1.69
N PRO A 852 23.54 -34.95 -0.44
CA PRO A 852 22.29 -35.59 0.00
C PRO A 852 21.11 -34.61 0.00
N ILE A 853 21.32 -33.37 0.48
CA ILE A 853 20.29 -32.33 0.51
C ILE A 853 19.84 -31.99 -0.92
N LYS A 854 20.79 -31.76 -1.84
CA LYS A 854 20.49 -31.50 -3.26
C LYS A 854 19.74 -32.66 -3.91
N ALA A 855 20.13 -33.90 -3.63
CA ALA A 855 19.46 -35.08 -4.16
C ALA A 855 18.02 -35.20 -3.66
N ALA A 856 17.80 -34.99 -2.35
CA ALA A 856 16.47 -34.98 -1.74
C ALA A 856 15.60 -33.86 -2.31
N SER A 857 16.13 -32.62 -2.40
CA SER A 857 15.40 -31.48 -2.93
C SER A 857 14.99 -31.67 -4.38
N LEU A 858 15.90 -32.19 -5.22
CA LEU A 858 15.61 -32.48 -6.63
C LEU A 858 14.59 -33.61 -6.79
N SER A 859 14.68 -34.66 -5.96
CA SER A 859 13.74 -35.78 -5.99
C SER A 859 12.32 -35.31 -5.67
N VAL A 860 12.15 -34.59 -4.56
CA VAL A 860 10.86 -34.06 -4.11
C VAL A 860 10.30 -33.05 -5.10
N ALA A 861 11.11 -32.10 -5.55
CA ALA A 861 10.66 -31.10 -6.52
C ALA A 861 10.26 -31.72 -7.87
N LYS A 862 10.99 -32.72 -8.37
CA LYS A 862 10.62 -33.46 -9.60
C LYS A 862 9.33 -34.25 -9.42
N ASN A 863 9.12 -34.86 -8.25
CA ASN A 863 7.87 -35.56 -7.93
C ASN A 863 6.67 -34.60 -7.92
N ILE A 864 6.74 -33.54 -7.11
CA ILE A 864 5.70 -32.50 -7.04
C ILE A 864 5.42 -31.89 -8.42
N ALA A 865 6.47 -31.63 -9.21
CA ALA A 865 6.32 -31.13 -10.57
C ALA A 865 5.49 -32.07 -11.47
N SER A 866 5.78 -33.37 -11.42
CA SER A 866 5.03 -34.38 -12.18
C SER A 866 3.57 -34.47 -11.72
N GLU A 867 3.34 -34.44 -10.42
CA GLU A 867 2.00 -34.50 -9.82
C GLU A 867 1.15 -33.27 -10.19
N LEU A 868 1.73 -32.07 -10.19
CA LEU A 868 1.05 -30.85 -10.62
C LEU A 868 0.67 -30.89 -12.11
N VAL A 869 1.54 -31.43 -12.96
CA VAL A 869 1.22 -31.61 -14.38
C VAL A 869 0.08 -32.61 -14.57
N ALA A 870 0.07 -33.71 -13.80
CA ALA A 870 -1.04 -34.67 -13.81
C ALA A 870 -2.36 -34.02 -13.36
N LEU A 871 -2.35 -33.28 -12.24
CA LEU A 871 -3.50 -32.53 -11.73
C LEU A 871 -4.02 -31.51 -12.75
N GLY A 872 -3.13 -30.84 -13.49
CA GLY A 872 -3.53 -29.94 -14.56
C GLY A 872 -4.23 -30.66 -15.72
N GLY A 873 -3.76 -31.86 -16.08
CA GLY A 873 -4.39 -32.72 -17.07
C GLY A 873 -5.80 -33.18 -16.64
N GLU A 874 -5.96 -33.55 -15.37
CA GLU A 874 -7.25 -33.90 -14.76
C GLU A 874 -8.20 -32.70 -14.74
N ALA A 875 -7.76 -31.56 -14.23
CA ALA A 875 -8.60 -30.38 -14.06
C ALA A 875 -9.29 -29.90 -15.35
N GLY A 876 -8.63 -30.04 -16.51
CA GLY A 876 -9.17 -29.60 -17.80
C GLY A 876 -9.93 -30.67 -18.60
N ASN A 877 -10.14 -31.86 -18.04
CA ASN A 877 -10.88 -32.93 -18.72
C ASN A 877 -12.41 -32.71 -18.65
N GLN A 878 -13.18 -33.48 -19.41
CA GLN A 878 -14.64 -33.35 -19.43
C GLN A 878 -15.30 -33.86 -18.13
N GLU A 879 -14.70 -34.83 -17.45
CA GLU A 879 -15.23 -35.44 -16.23
C GLU A 879 -15.18 -34.48 -15.04
N SER A 880 -14.08 -33.75 -14.84
CA SER A 880 -13.94 -32.73 -13.79
C SER A 880 -14.90 -31.56 -14.01
N ARG A 881 -15.11 -31.14 -15.26
CA ARG A 881 -16.14 -30.12 -15.59
C ARG A 881 -17.53 -30.63 -15.26
N LYS A 882 -17.83 -31.88 -15.62
CA LYS A 882 -19.11 -32.52 -15.30
C LYS A 882 -19.31 -32.64 -13.79
N ALA A 883 -18.31 -33.09 -13.04
CA ALA A 883 -18.39 -33.22 -11.58
C ALA A 883 -18.63 -31.86 -10.89
N MET A 884 -17.97 -30.79 -11.36
CA MET A 884 -18.21 -29.43 -10.86
C MET A 884 -19.64 -28.97 -11.15
N MET A 885 -20.13 -29.21 -12.38
CA MET A 885 -21.51 -28.91 -12.75
C MET A 885 -22.54 -29.70 -11.94
N ASP A 886 -22.31 -31.01 -11.76
CA ASP A 886 -23.20 -31.91 -10.99
C ASP A 886 -23.23 -31.53 -9.49
N SER A 887 -22.23 -30.78 -8.99
CA SER A 887 -22.18 -30.29 -7.59
C SER A 887 -22.91 -28.98 -7.34
N SER A 888 -23.25 -28.23 -8.40
CA SER A 888 -23.95 -26.95 -8.28
C SER A 888 -25.35 -27.14 -7.71
N THR A 889 -25.73 -26.27 -6.78
CA THR A 889 -27.08 -26.27 -6.20
C THR A 889 -27.97 -25.16 -6.75
N ILE A 890 -27.44 -24.35 -7.67
CA ILE A 890 -28.19 -23.28 -8.33
C ILE A 890 -29.17 -23.89 -9.34
N SER A 891 -30.45 -23.57 -9.16
CA SER A 891 -31.53 -23.97 -10.04
C SER A 891 -32.38 -22.75 -10.38
N SER A 892 -32.33 -22.32 -11.64
CA SER A 892 -33.13 -21.22 -12.21
C SER A 892 -33.24 -21.42 -13.73
N ASP A 893 -34.37 -21.06 -14.31
CA ASP A 893 -34.58 -21.14 -15.76
C ASP A 893 -33.75 -20.07 -16.52
N GLU A 894 -33.42 -18.96 -15.85
CA GLU A 894 -32.65 -17.84 -16.39
C GLU A 894 -31.13 -18.01 -16.26
N ILE A 895 -30.67 -18.75 -15.24
CA ILE A 895 -29.27 -19.19 -15.10
C ILE A 895 -29.19 -20.62 -15.62
N ASP A 896 -29.21 -20.74 -16.95
CA ASP A 896 -29.26 -22.04 -17.61
C ASP A 896 -27.97 -22.85 -17.45
N HIS A 897 -28.08 -24.13 -17.81
CA HIS A 897 -26.96 -25.08 -17.75
C HIS A 897 -25.76 -24.62 -18.58
N ASP A 898 -25.98 -23.99 -19.73
CA ASP A 898 -24.92 -23.54 -20.63
C ASP A 898 -24.11 -22.39 -20.01
N PHE A 899 -24.79 -21.47 -19.31
CA PHE A 899 -24.13 -20.39 -18.57
C PHE A 899 -23.23 -20.94 -17.45
N ALA A 900 -23.78 -21.79 -16.58
CA ALA A 900 -23.01 -22.40 -15.50
C ALA A 900 -21.85 -23.25 -16.05
N LEU A 901 -22.04 -23.96 -17.17
CA LEU A 901 -20.99 -24.72 -17.84
C LEU A 901 -19.85 -23.82 -18.35
N ASN A 902 -20.16 -22.62 -18.85
CA ASN A 902 -19.14 -21.65 -19.26
C ASN A 902 -18.32 -21.14 -18.06
N VAL A 903 -18.96 -20.90 -16.92
CA VAL A 903 -18.25 -20.54 -15.67
C VAL A 903 -17.35 -21.70 -15.21
N ALA A 904 -17.86 -22.94 -15.20
CA ALA A 904 -17.07 -24.13 -14.88
C ALA A 904 -15.87 -24.29 -15.83
N LYS A 905 -16.06 -24.03 -17.12
CA LYS A 905 -14.99 -24.06 -18.12
C LYS A 905 -13.92 -23.01 -17.83
N LYS A 906 -14.30 -21.77 -17.50
CA LYS A 906 -13.37 -20.70 -17.13
C LYS A 906 -12.51 -21.07 -15.92
N ILE A 907 -13.11 -21.65 -14.89
CA ILE A 907 -12.41 -22.11 -13.68
C ILE A 907 -11.47 -23.26 -14.03
N THR A 908 -11.96 -24.32 -14.66
CA THR A 908 -11.17 -25.51 -15.00
C THR A 908 -10.01 -25.23 -15.96
N ASP A 909 -10.21 -24.36 -16.95
CA ASP A 909 -9.14 -23.94 -17.86
C ASP A 909 -8.07 -23.12 -17.12
N SER A 910 -8.49 -22.24 -16.19
CA SER A 910 -7.53 -21.51 -15.33
C SER A 910 -6.75 -22.44 -14.42
N ARG A 911 -7.40 -23.45 -13.82
CA ARG A 911 -6.75 -24.47 -12.97
C ARG A 911 -5.73 -25.27 -13.74
N LYS A 912 -6.11 -25.75 -14.94
CA LYS A 912 -5.20 -26.46 -15.83
C LYS A 912 -3.95 -25.63 -16.13
N LYS A 913 -4.14 -24.37 -16.54
CA LYS A 913 -3.03 -23.49 -16.90
C LYS A 913 -2.05 -23.30 -15.73
N VAL A 914 -2.56 -23.01 -14.52
CA VAL A 914 -1.68 -22.76 -13.37
C VAL A 914 -0.99 -24.03 -12.89
N SER A 915 -1.71 -25.15 -12.75
CA SER A 915 -1.12 -26.42 -12.27
C SER A 915 -0.05 -26.95 -13.22
N GLU A 916 -0.34 -27.02 -14.52
CA GLU A 916 0.67 -27.46 -15.50
C GLU A 916 1.84 -26.48 -15.58
N GLY A 917 1.57 -25.17 -15.53
CA GLY A 917 2.58 -24.13 -15.66
C GLY A 917 3.56 -24.14 -14.48
N VAL A 918 3.05 -24.21 -13.24
CA VAL A 918 3.88 -24.31 -12.03
C VAL A 918 4.66 -25.62 -12.04
N GLY A 919 4.02 -26.75 -12.38
CA GLY A 919 4.71 -28.05 -12.47
C GLY A 919 5.84 -28.06 -13.50
N LYS A 920 5.58 -27.57 -14.72
CA LYS A 920 6.61 -27.43 -15.78
C LYS A 920 7.72 -26.46 -15.37
N GLY A 921 7.37 -25.37 -14.69
CA GLY A 921 8.31 -24.39 -14.14
C GLY A 921 9.27 -25.01 -13.14
N LEU A 922 8.73 -25.74 -12.16
CA LEU A 922 9.52 -26.43 -11.14
C LEU A 922 10.45 -27.49 -11.74
N ALA A 923 9.97 -28.27 -12.71
CA ALA A 923 10.81 -29.24 -13.44
C ALA A 923 11.95 -28.56 -14.22
N LYS A 924 11.69 -27.40 -14.83
CA LYS A 924 12.72 -26.62 -15.52
C LYS A 924 13.78 -26.09 -14.54
N LEU A 925 13.36 -25.56 -13.39
CA LEU A 925 14.29 -25.12 -12.34
C LEU A 925 15.20 -26.25 -11.85
N CYS A 926 14.63 -27.44 -11.63
CA CYS A 926 15.41 -28.62 -11.27
C CYS A 926 16.48 -28.93 -12.33
N SER A 927 16.14 -28.81 -13.61
CA SER A 927 17.06 -29.05 -14.72
C SER A 927 18.16 -27.97 -14.81
N THR A 928 17.80 -26.70 -14.59
CA THR A 928 18.74 -25.58 -14.60
C THR A 928 19.82 -25.70 -13.51
N TYR A 929 19.45 -26.22 -12.34
CA TYR A 929 20.34 -26.28 -11.17
C TYR A 929 20.76 -27.71 -10.78
N ASP A 930 20.53 -28.71 -11.64
CA ASP A 930 20.94 -30.11 -11.43
C ASP A 930 22.47 -30.26 -11.37
N SER A 931 23.18 -29.45 -12.16
CA SER A 931 24.65 -29.45 -12.27
C SER A 931 25.38 -28.93 -11.03
#